data_AF-A0A3D3R597-F1
#
_entry.id   AF-A0A3D3R597-F1
#
_cell.length_a   1.000
_cell.length_b   1.000
_cell.length_c   1.000
_cell.angle_alpha   90.00
_cell.angle_beta   90.00
_cell.angle_gamma   90.00
#
_symmetry.space_group_name_H-M   'P 1'
#
loop_
_entity.id
_entity.type
_entity.pdbx_description
1 polymer ?
#
loop_
_entity_poly.entity_id
_entity_poly.type
_entity_poly.pdbx_seq_one_letter_code
_entity_poly.pdbx_strand_id
1 'polypeptide(L)'
;MSGISSGVGLATGLNITEIVDAIIGVQRNALVKLADRAAAFEATEGGIKTLEANLLTLNTSVQKLNLKSTFETLKATSSDSSQFSVAANSTATAASYQLQGLRLSSNHQVVSNGFSDSDTTPIGTDTSITLSRGGKLDDSKLLEELNNGLGVQRGSIRITDRDGQTEVIDLMRTLNIQDVVDEINGSATSIVASIEDDHLVLTDTSSGLGTLKVTEVSGGKTAADLGILQSAAGSTLTGDSVYRVTSDFNLSQINDGNGISTVSGSEDFQITASDASTFNVDLDSAQTIGDVVDLVNNNASNGGKVTAAITSDGKLTLTDNTGGVATTFEVTALNDSLAARELGIQTTGLGGTITGTLSGGLNSVLLRNLNGGVSASSTVLNAGQVYFEDGAGGNATIDFSGVETLDEVINAINANGSIQIEASLNATKTGIQIKDTSAASGTSIEIQDTTGNLAGFLKIDTVLADSKHTVDSGSLDLRYVNENTSLSTYGKNGTAVTSGSIRITDRDGVSFNVSLSDSETTKTVGDVLTKINEAAATAGAKINARLNDFGDGFIVESTGGSSFDVKVEEVSSGTVAASLGIKGAGATGVTSRQITEVSVEATDTLQDITEKINATGVASATIIDDGTAFNSARLSITSSRSGAAGELILESDYNFGFSTSVDADDALIRIGSNPQTSFLLTSSTNSFDDAITGLEIDLKSVGLSPSTINVARDTSGIKSTVNSFITAFNSFVDAKNSLTGYNTETNAR
;
A
#
# COMPACT_ATOMS: atom_id res chain seq x y z
N MET A 1 107.76 11.56 7.86
CA MET A 1 106.56 11.49 8.73
C MET A 1 106.50 10.09 9.31
N SER A 2 106.85 9.94 10.58
CA SER A 2 106.77 8.68 11.32
C SER A 2 105.42 8.65 12.02
N GLY A 3 104.51 7.80 11.56
CA GLY A 3 103.20 7.61 12.19
C GLY A 3 103.34 6.79 13.46
N ILE A 4 102.98 7.38 14.59
CA ILE A 4 102.88 6.69 15.89
C ILE A 4 101.64 5.80 15.82
N SER A 5 101.82 4.48 15.93
CA SER A 5 100.71 3.52 16.07
C SER A 5 100.17 3.57 17.50
N SER A 6 98.91 3.95 17.66
CA SER A 6 98.26 4.25 18.95
C SER A 6 97.76 3.02 19.73
N GLY A 7 98.13 1.80 19.33
CA GLY A 7 97.56 0.55 19.91
C GLY A 7 98.37 -0.14 21.02
N VAL A 8 99.62 0.27 21.27
CA VAL A 8 100.54 -0.43 22.20
C VAL A 8 100.98 0.52 23.31
N GLY A 9 100.89 0.07 24.57
CA GLY A 9 101.22 0.88 25.74
C GLY A 9 102.70 1.22 25.79
N LEU A 10 103.02 2.51 25.62
CA LEU A 10 104.39 3.04 25.48
C LEU A 10 105.35 2.73 26.66
N ALA A 11 104.84 2.30 27.82
CA ALA A 11 105.65 1.99 29.01
C ALA A 11 105.59 0.51 29.47
N THR A 12 104.62 -0.29 29.02
CA THR A 12 104.37 -1.63 29.57
C THR A 12 104.55 -2.76 28.56
N GLY A 13 104.61 -2.46 27.26
CA GLY A 13 104.68 -3.48 26.20
C GLY A 13 103.38 -4.29 26.04
N LEU A 14 102.31 -3.92 26.74
CA LEU A 14 101.02 -4.61 26.67
C LEU A 14 100.23 -4.12 25.45
N ASN A 15 99.67 -5.07 24.69
CA ASN A 15 98.80 -4.82 23.56
C ASN A 15 97.43 -4.36 24.06
N ILE A 16 97.24 -3.03 24.12
CA ILE A 16 96.05 -2.43 24.72
C ILE A 16 94.83 -2.74 23.85
N THR A 17 95.01 -2.86 22.54
CA THR A 17 93.95 -3.25 21.60
C THR A 17 93.46 -4.68 21.86
N GLU A 18 94.34 -5.66 22.05
CA GLU A 18 93.94 -7.04 22.40
C GLU A 18 93.27 -7.13 23.77
N ILE A 19 93.72 -6.36 24.77
CA ILE A 19 93.11 -6.35 26.11
C ILE A 19 91.74 -5.68 26.06
N VAL A 20 91.59 -4.58 25.32
CA VAL A 20 90.30 -3.90 25.09
C VAL A 20 89.36 -4.81 24.29
N ASP A 21 89.84 -5.48 23.25
CA ASP A 21 89.04 -6.44 22.47
C ASP A 21 88.66 -7.68 23.29
N ALA A 22 89.53 -8.14 24.20
CA ALA A 22 89.20 -9.21 25.14
C ALA A 22 88.14 -8.78 26.16
N ILE A 23 88.23 -7.56 26.71
CA ILE A 23 87.23 -7.01 27.66
C ILE A 23 85.90 -6.72 26.94
N ILE A 24 85.93 -6.14 25.74
CA ILE A 24 84.76 -5.92 24.88
C ILE A 24 84.17 -7.27 24.45
N GLY A 25 84.99 -8.28 24.17
CA GLY A 25 84.56 -9.64 23.85
C GLY A 25 83.85 -10.32 25.02
N VAL A 26 84.34 -10.17 26.26
CA VAL A 26 83.67 -10.65 27.48
C VAL A 26 82.34 -9.91 27.73
N GLN A 27 82.28 -8.60 27.51
CA GLN A 27 81.04 -7.82 27.62
C GLN A 27 80.04 -8.13 26.50
N ARG A 28 80.50 -8.33 25.25
CA ARG A 28 79.68 -8.78 24.12
C ARG A 28 79.12 -10.18 24.35
N ASN A 29 79.84 -11.08 24.99
CA ASN A 29 79.32 -12.40 25.38
C ASN A 29 78.12 -12.31 26.33
N ALA A 30 78.15 -11.38 27.29
CA ALA A 30 77.00 -11.14 28.16
C ALA A 30 75.79 -10.58 27.38
N LEU A 31 76.05 -9.70 26.40
CA LEU A 31 75.03 -9.10 25.53
C LEU A 31 74.43 -10.12 24.56
N VAL A 32 75.24 -11.00 23.97
CA VAL A 32 74.80 -12.14 23.14
C VAL A 32 73.94 -13.09 23.96
N LYS A 33 74.35 -13.47 25.18
CA LYS A 33 73.52 -14.32 26.06
C LYS A 33 72.17 -13.70 26.43
N LEU A 34 72.11 -12.37 26.59
CA LEU A 34 70.87 -11.65 26.85
C LEU A 34 70.00 -11.57 25.58
N ALA A 35 70.59 -11.32 24.41
CA ALA A 35 69.90 -11.35 23.13
C ALA A 35 69.34 -12.74 22.81
N ASP A 36 70.10 -13.80 23.07
CA ASP A 36 69.66 -15.20 22.92
C ASP A 36 68.49 -15.52 23.87
N ARG A 37 68.54 -15.02 25.12
CA ARG A 37 67.41 -15.15 26.06
C ARG A 37 66.19 -14.35 25.61
N ALA A 38 66.38 -13.14 25.08
CA ALA A 38 65.31 -12.32 24.55
C ALA A 38 64.63 -13.02 23.36
N ALA A 39 65.41 -13.52 22.40
CA ALA A 39 64.91 -14.30 21.26
C ALA A 39 64.17 -15.58 21.72
N ALA A 40 64.66 -16.27 22.75
CA ALA A 40 63.97 -17.42 23.33
C ALA A 40 62.63 -17.04 23.99
N PHE A 41 62.56 -15.90 24.68
CA PHE A 41 61.30 -15.39 25.25
C PHE A 41 60.33 -14.94 24.16
N GLU A 42 60.78 -14.27 23.10
CA GLU A 42 59.96 -13.89 21.94
C GLU A 42 59.39 -15.13 21.23
N ALA A 43 60.20 -16.18 21.04
CA ALA A 43 59.73 -17.45 20.48
C ALA A 43 58.70 -18.13 21.39
N THR A 44 58.90 -18.09 22.71
CA THR A 44 57.94 -18.61 23.70
C THR A 44 56.63 -17.83 23.66
N GLU A 45 56.70 -16.49 23.61
CA GLU A 45 55.53 -15.62 23.50
C GLU A 45 54.75 -15.89 22.20
N GLY A 46 55.44 -16.03 21.07
CA GLY A 46 54.84 -16.40 19.78
C GLY A 46 54.16 -17.77 19.82
N GLY A 47 54.78 -18.75 20.48
CA GLY A 47 54.19 -20.06 20.73
C GLY A 47 52.91 -19.99 21.57
N ILE A 48 52.94 -19.24 22.68
CA ILE A 48 51.76 -19.04 23.53
C ILE A 48 50.62 -18.36 22.76
N LYS A 49 50.90 -17.30 21.99
CA LYS A 49 49.88 -16.62 21.15
C LYS A 49 49.27 -17.56 20.13
N THR A 50 50.08 -18.44 19.53
CA THR A 50 49.59 -19.45 18.58
C THR A 50 48.66 -20.45 19.28
N LEU A 51 49.03 -20.90 20.47
CA LEU A 51 48.20 -21.81 21.26
C LEU A 51 46.89 -21.14 21.71
N GLU A 52 46.95 -19.87 22.11
CA GLU A 52 45.80 -19.07 22.50
C GLU A 52 44.82 -18.89 21.33
N ALA A 53 45.29 -18.58 20.13
CA ALA A 53 44.45 -18.46 18.93
C ALA A 53 43.76 -19.79 18.57
N ASN A 54 44.47 -20.92 18.65
CA ASN A 54 43.90 -22.24 18.42
C ASN A 54 42.89 -22.63 19.51
N LEU A 55 43.19 -22.31 20.78
CA LEU A 55 42.30 -22.57 21.90
C LEU A 55 41.01 -21.74 21.78
N LEU A 56 41.10 -20.48 21.35
CA LEU A 56 39.93 -19.64 21.10
C LEU A 56 39.05 -20.24 20.01
N THR A 57 39.64 -20.67 18.89
CA THR A 57 38.93 -21.33 17.78
C THR A 57 38.24 -22.63 18.23
N LEU A 58 38.94 -23.45 19.02
CA LEU A 58 38.38 -24.66 19.61
C LEU A 58 37.23 -24.33 20.56
N ASN A 59 37.42 -23.34 21.45
CA ASN A 59 36.40 -22.91 22.40
C ASN A 59 35.13 -22.42 21.70
N THR A 60 35.25 -21.60 20.64
CA THR A 60 34.11 -21.18 19.82
C THR A 60 33.40 -22.37 19.15
N SER A 61 34.15 -23.36 18.65
CA SER A 61 33.58 -24.57 18.06
C SER A 61 32.83 -25.42 19.08
N VAL A 62 33.36 -25.57 20.30
CA VAL A 62 32.70 -26.26 21.43
C VAL A 62 31.45 -25.53 21.85
N GLN A 63 31.50 -24.20 21.98
CA GLN A 63 30.33 -23.38 22.32
C GLN A 63 29.21 -23.59 21.30
N LYS A 64 29.52 -23.59 20.00
CA LYS A 64 28.54 -23.86 18.94
C LYS A 64 27.93 -25.26 19.07
N LEU A 65 28.75 -26.30 19.31
CA LEU A 65 28.26 -27.67 19.50
C LEU A 65 27.45 -27.86 20.80
N ASN A 66 27.57 -26.96 21.77
CA ASN A 66 26.79 -27.04 23.01
C ASN A 66 25.38 -26.43 22.88
N LEU A 67 25.08 -25.78 21.75
CA LEU A 67 23.77 -25.18 21.50
C LEU A 67 22.81 -26.23 20.93
N LYS A 68 21.63 -26.37 21.55
CA LYS A 68 20.54 -27.21 21.03
C LYS A 68 20.15 -26.80 19.60
N SER A 69 20.10 -25.50 19.33
CA SER A 69 19.79 -24.93 18.01
C SER A 69 20.73 -25.39 16.90
N THR A 70 21.99 -25.74 17.20
CA THR A 70 22.94 -26.29 16.22
C THR A 70 22.49 -27.62 15.63
N PHE A 71 21.69 -28.41 16.35
CA PHE A 71 21.21 -29.72 15.91
C PHE A 71 19.74 -29.71 15.44
N GLU A 72 19.07 -28.57 15.64
CA GLU A 72 17.69 -28.34 15.23
C GLU A 72 17.58 -27.44 14.00
N THR A 73 18.71 -27.10 13.36
CA THR A 73 18.73 -26.34 12.12
C THR A 73 17.96 -27.07 11.02
N LEU A 74 17.06 -26.34 10.36
CA LEU A 74 16.32 -26.79 9.20
C LEU A 74 16.94 -26.22 7.93
N LYS A 75 16.73 -26.92 6.82
CA LYS A 75 17.09 -26.50 5.47
C LYS A 75 15.88 -26.67 4.57
N ALA A 76 15.55 -25.62 3.83
CA ALA A 76 14.60 -25.68 2.73
C ALA A 76 15.33 -26.00 1.41
N THR A 77 14.68 -26.76 0.53
CA THR A 77 15.14 -27.02 -0.83
C THR A 77 13.97 -26.98 -1.80
N SER A 78 14.15 -26.37 -2.98
CA SER A 78 13.18 -26.37 -4.07
C SER A 78 13.51 -27.47 -5.10
N SER A 79 12.51 -28.19 -5.61
CA SER A 79 12.70 -29.11 -6.73
C SER A 79 12.93 -28.40 -8.06
N ASP A 80 12.49 -27.15 -8.17
CA ASP A 80 12.77 -26.25 -9.29
C ASP A 80 13.45 -24.97 -8.77
N SER A 81 14.78 -24.96 -8.81
CA SER A 81 15.60 -23.83 -8.39
C SER A 81 15.65 -22.69 -9.40
N SER A 82 15.09 -22.89 -10.61
CA SER A 82 14.92 -21.82 -11.59
C SER A 82 13.74 -20.93 -11.23
N GLN A 83 12.66 -21.52 -10.70
CA GLN A 83 11.51 -20.80 -10.18
C GLN A 83 11.78 -20.17 -8.80
N PHE A 84 12.37 -20.92 -7.87
CA PHE A 84 12.45 -20.48 -6.47
C PHE A 84 13.85 -20.57 -5.85
N SER A 85 14.23 -19.55 -5.07
CA SER A 85 15.16 -19.70 -3.95
C SER A 85 14.37 -19.89 -2.67
N VAL A 86 14.84 -20.75 -1.77
CA VAL A 86 14.19 -20.94 -0.47
C VAL A 86 15.22 -21.07 0.65
N ALA A 87 14.93 -20.46 1.79
CA ALA A 87 15.64 -20.66 3.04
C ALA A 87 14.66 -20.96 4.18
N ALA A 88 15.17 -21.54 5.26
CA ALA A 88 14.40 -21.84 6.46
C ALA A 88 15.12 -21.26 7.68
N ASN A 89 14.39 -20.53 8.52
CA ASN A 89 14.89 -20.01 9.78
C ASN A 89 14.49 -20.92 10.96
N SER A 90 14.72 -20.47 12.19
CA SER A 90 14.48 -21.28 13.40
C SER A 90 13.01 -21.51 13.76
N THR A 91 12.06 -20.77 13.18
CA THR A 91 10.61 -20.96 13.41
C THR A 91 9.97 -21.88 12.37
N ALA A 92 10.72 -22.27 11.33
CA ALA A 92 10.24 -23.18 10.30
C ALA A 92 9.86 -24.54 10.89
N THR A 93 8.90 -25.20 10.25
CA THR A 93 8.49 -26.57 10.58
C THR A 93 8.86 -27.51 9.45
N ALA A 94 9.34 -28.73 9.79
CA ALA A 94 9.67 -29.74 8.79
C ALA A 94 8.41 -30.22 8.07
N ALA A 95 8.29 -29.91 6.79
CA ALA A 95 7.14 -30.20 5.95
C ALA A 95 7.50 -30.09 4.46
N SER A 96 6.58 -30.50 3.59
CA SER A 96 6.70 -30.31 2.15
C SER A 96 5.51 -29.52 1.60
N TYR A 97 5.80 -28.53 0.77
CA TYR A 97 4.85 -27.59 0.18
C TYR A 97 4.94 -27.63 -1.34
N GLN A 98 3.82 -27.50 -2.04
CA GLN A 98 3.78 -27.32 -3.49
C GLN A 98 3.60 -25.84 -3.78
N LEU A 99 4.58 -25.20 -4.43
CA LEU A 99 4.53 -23.80 -4.82
C LEU A 99 4.65 -23.65 -6.34
N GLN A 100 3.97 -22.68 -6.94
CA GLN A 100 4.20 -22.33 -8.34
C GLN A 100 4.31 -20.82 -8.50
N GLY A 101 5.35 -20.37 -9.20
CA GLY A 101 5.50 -18.99 -9.60
C GLY A 101 4.52 -18.65 -10.71
N LEU A 102 3.65 -17.67 -10.50
CA LEU A 102 2.68 -17.25 -11.52
C LEU A 102 3.08 -15.93 -12.15
N ARG A 103 3.47 -14.91 -11.37
CA ARG A 103 3.86 -13.58 -11.88
C ARG A 103 5.00 -13.01 -11.04
N LEU A 104 5.91 -12.25 -11.66
CA LEU A 104 6.95 -11.49 -10.96
C LEU A 104 6.44 -10.08 -10.64
N SER A 105 6.94 -9.47 -9.58
CA SER A 105 6.67 -8.07 -9.30
C SER A 105 7.31 -7.17 -10.35
N SER A 106 6.60 -6.14 -10.80
CA SER A 106 7.13 -5.07 -11.68
C SER A 106 7.07 -3.71 -11.00
N ASN A 107 7.84 -2.75 -11.50
CA ASN A 107 7.74 -1.36 -11.11
C ASN A 107 6.93 -0.62 -12.18
N HIS A 108 5.99 0.23 -11.75
CA HIS A 108 5.20 1.04 -12.67
C HIS A 108 6.11 1.93 -13.53
N GLN A 109 5.86 1.96 -14.84
CA GLN A 109 6.55 2.85 -15.77
C GLN A 109 5.54 3.65 -16.59
N VAL A 110 5.74 4.96 -16.59
CA VAL A 110 4.91 5.92 -17.33
C VAL A 110 5.79 6.68 -18.30
N VAL A 111 5.30 6.90 -19.52
CA VAL A 111 5.99 7.64 -20.57
C VAL A 111 5.12 8.79 -21.07
N SER A 112 5.72 9.95 -21.28
CA SER A 112 5.05 11.13 -21.84
C SER A 112 4.87 11.06 -23.36
N ASN A 113 4.12 12.01 -23.90
CA ASN A 113 4.24 12.44 -25.30
C ASN A 113 5.68 12.87 -25.63
N GLY A 114 5.96 12.97 -26.93
CA GLY A 114 7.22 13.46 -27.43
C GLY A 114 7.36 14.98 -27.31
N PHE A 115 8.57 15.44 -26.99
CA PHE A 115 9.03 16.82 -26.95
C PHE A 115 10.14 17.04 -27.97
N SER A 116 10.27 18.28 -28.46
CA SER A 116 11.19 18.62 -29.55
C SER A 116 12.65 18.25 -29.26
N ASP A 117 13.06 18.41 -27.99
CA ASP A 117 14.40 18.18 -27.48
C ASP A 117 14.37 18.08 -25.95
N SER A 118 15.49 17.72 -25.35
CA SER A 118 15.60 17.52 -23.91
C SER A 118 15.89 18.79 -23.10
N ASP A 119 16.66 19.74 -23.65
CA ASP A 119 17.46 20.68 -22.87
C ASP A 119 17.51 22.11 -23.43
N THR A 120 16.83 22.41 -24.54
CA THR A 120 16.85 23.74 -25.15
C THR A 120 15.48 24.40 -25.22
N THR A 121 14.41 23.64 -25.47
CA THR A 121 13.05 24.17 -25.57
C THR A 121 12.36 24.09 -24.21
N PRO A 122 11.97 25.23 -23.62
CA PRO A 122 11.19 25.24 -22.38
C PRO A 122 9.76 24.71 -22.59
N ILE A 123 9.14 24.23 -21.52
CA ILE A 123 7.73 23.79 -21.53
C ILE A 123 6.76 24.95 -21.82
N GLY A 124 7.15 26.18 -21.47
CA GLY A 124 6.45 27.43 -21.83
C GLY A 124 5.25 27.79 -20.97
N THR A 125 4.95 27.03 -19.92
CA THR A 125 3.90 27.35 -18.94
C THR A 125 4.31 26.95 -17.54
N ASP A 126 3.92 27.74 -16.55
CA ASP A 126 4.01 27.32 -15.16
C ASP A 126 2.95 26.24 -14.91
N THR A 127 3.30 25.17 -14.20
CA THR A 127 2.40 24.08 -13.85
C THR A 127 2.98 23.26 -12.69
N SER A 128 2.28 22.24 -12.23
CA SER A 128 2.84 21.24 -11.33
C SER A 128 2.48 19.83 -11.78
N ILE A 129 3.40 18.90 -11.50
CA ILE A 129 3.14 17.47 -11.64
C ILE A 129 2.92 16.92 -10.24
N THR A 130 1.71 16.46 -9.97
CA THR A 130 1.37 15.77 -8.73
C THR A 130 1.56 14.28 -8.94
N LEU A 131 2.40 13.67 -8.09
CA LEU A 131 2.61 12.24 -8.02
C LEU A 131 1.85 11.70 -6.81
N SER A 132 0.83 10.88 -7.04
CA SER A 132 0.06 10.19 -6.01
C SER A 132 0.09 8.67 -6.22
N ARG A 133 -0.48 7.92 -5.27
CA ARG A 133 -0.38 6.45 -5.18
C ARG A 133 -1.70 5.76 -4.83
N GLY A 134 -2.78 6.51 -4.89
CA GLY A 134 -4.10 6.10 -4.45
C GLY A 134 -5.12 7.16 -4.83
N GLY A 135 -6.37 6.95 -4.42
CA GLY A 135 -7.48 7.82 -4.78
C GLY A 135 -8.14 7.47 -6.12
N LYS A 136 -7.82 6.30 -6.68
CA LYS A 136 -8.58 5.73 -7.79
C LYS A 136 -10.00 5.42 -7.37
N LEU A 137 -10.94 5.65 -8.28
CA LEU A 137 -12.37 5.50 -8.06
C LEU A 137 -12.89 4.12 -8.48
N ASP A 138 -12.08 3.31 -9.15
CA ASP A 138 -12.34 1.91 -9.51
C ASP A 138 -11.72 0.95 -8.48
N ASP A 139 -12.14 1.04 -7.21
CA ASP A 139 -11.65 0.16 -6.15
C ASP A 139 -12.20 -1.27 -6.30
N SER A 140 -11.51 -2.09 -7.10
CA SER A 140 -11.92 -3.44 -7.43
C SER A 140 -11.77 -4.41 -6.25
N LYS A 141 -12.86 -5.06 -5.84
CA LYS A 141 -12.84 -6.05 -4.75
C LYS A 141 -12.09 -7.33 -5.12
N LEU A 142 -11.33 -7.86 -4.16
CA LEU A 142 -10.60 -9.12 -4.32
C LEU A 142 -11.59 -10.28 -4.44
N LEU A 143 -11.31 -11.27 -5.29
CA LEU A 143 -12.24 -12.39 -5.43
C LEU A 143 -12.36 -13.24 -4.14
N GLU A 144 -11.43 -13.13 -3.20
CA GLU A 144 -11.52 -13.79 -1.90
C GLU A 144 -12.52 -13.14 -0.94
N GLU A 145 -12.88 -11.87 -1.18
CA GLU A 145 -13.88 -11.13 -0.39
C GLU A 145 -15.31 -11.39 -0.87
N LEU A 146 -15.45 -11.89 -2.10
CA LEU A 146 -16.74 -12.15 -2.72
C LEU A 146 -17.43 -13.38 -2.12
N ASN A 147 -18.68 -13.61 -2.54
CA ASN A 147 -19.50 -14.75 -2.11
C ASN A 147 -19.67 -14.76 -0.57
N ASN A 148 -19.95 -13.58 0.00
CA ASN A 148 -20.06 -13.36 1.45
C ASN A 148 -18.78 -13.73 2.22
N GLY A 149 -17.61 -13.44 1.66
CA GLY A 149 -16.31 -13.77 2.24
C GLY A 149 -15.94 -15.25 2.16
N LEU A 150 -16.70 -16.08 1.45
CA LEU A 150 -16.27 -17.45 1.12
C LEU A 150 -15.22 -17.48 0.00
N GLY A 151 -15.14 -16.39 -0.76
CA GLY A 151 -14.30 -16.23 -1.92
C GLY A 151 -14.82 -16.97 -3.16
N VAL A 152 -14.15 -16.74 -4.27
CA VAL A 152 -14.38 -17.41 -5.56
C VAL A 152 -13.37 -18.53 -5.75
N GLN A 153 -13.87 -19.73 -6.06
CA GLN A 153 -13.02 -20.80 -6.53
C GLN A 153 -12.36 -20.42 -7.87
N ARG A 154 -11.02 -20.37 -7.90
CA ARG A 154 -10.26 -20.13 -9.13
C ARG A 154 -10.42 -21.30 -10.11
N GLY A 155 -10.59 -20.99 -11.38
CA GLY A 155 -10.87 -22.01 -12.41
C GLY A 155 -11.13 -21.38 -13.77
N SER A 156 -11.89 -22.08 -14.60
CA SER A 156 -12.27 -21.59 -15.93
C SER A 156 -13.78 -21.63 -16.06
N ILE A 157 -14.32 -20.67 -16.81
CA ILE A 157 -15.74 -20.60 -17.15
C ILE A 157 -15.91 -20.80 -18.64
N ARG A 158 -17.11 -21.20 -19.06
CA ARG A 158 -17.47 -21.30 -20.48
C ARG A 158 -18.63 -20.38 -20.75
N ILE A 159 -18.45 -19.47 -21.69
CA ILE A 159 -19.49 -18.56 -22.16
C ILE A 159 -19.91 -19.02 -23.56
N THR A 160 -21.22 -19.11 -23.78
CA THR A 160 -21.84 -19.40 -25.08
C THR A 160 -22.70 -18.22 -25.48
N ASP A 161 -22.40 -17.58 -26.61
CA ASP A 161 -23.18 -16.45 -27.13
C ASP A 161 -24.50 -16.90 -27.80
N ARG A 162 -25.31 -15.95 -28.25
CA ARG A 162 -26.60 -16.25 -28.90
C ARG A 162 -26.46 -16.73 -30.34
N ASP A 163 -25.29 -16.65 -30.95
CA ASP A 163 -24.95 -17.34 -32.20
C ASP A 163 -24.53 -18.80 -31.96
N GLY A 164 -24.41 -19.21 -30.69
CA GLY A 164 -24.04 -20.55 -30.26
C GLY A 164 -22.53 -20.79 -30.25
N GLN A 165 -21.72 -19.75 -30.46
CA GLN A 165 -20.27 -19.83 -30.31
C GLN A 165 -19.92 -19.94 -28.84
N THR A 166 -18.86 -20.66 -28.55
CA THR A 166 -18.48 -21.00 -27.18
C THR A 166 -17.00 -20.75 -26.97
N GLU A 167 -16.68 -20.01 -25.91
CA GLU A 167 -15.33 -19.69 -25.49
C GLU A 167 -15.12 -20.17 -24.04
N VAL A 168 -13.91 -20.62 -23.74
CA VAL A 168 -13.49 -21.02 -22.39
C VAL A 168 -12.51 -19.97 -21.88
N ILE A 169 -12.86 -19.32 -20.78
CA ILE A 169 -12.10 -18.21 -20.17
C ILE A 169 -11.34 -18.75 -18.96
N ASP A 170 -10.02 -18.53 -18.92
CA ASP A 170 -9.16 -19.01 -17.83
C ASP A 170 -9.00 -17.92 -16.74
N LEU A 171 -9.67 -18.10 -15.61
CA LEU A 171 -9.64 -17.19 -14.47
C LEU A 171 -8.71 -17.68 -13.35
N MET A 172 -7.79 -18.61 -13.63
CA MET A 172 -6.90 -19.16 -12.58
C MET A 172 -5.90 -18.16 -12.01
N ARG A 173 -5.66 -17.04 -12.70
CA ARG A 173 -4.62 -16.05 -12.37
C ARG A 173 -5.18 -14.68 -12.01
N THR A 174 -6.50 -14.50 -12.14
CA THR A 174 -7.17 -13.28 -11.70
C THR A 174 -7.01 -13.15 -10.18
N LEU A 175 -7.05 -11.92 -9.66
CA LEU A 175 -6.99 -11.60 -8.24
C LEU A 175 -8.26 -10.91 -7.78
N ASN A 176 -8.70 -9.90 -8.52
CA ASN A 176 -9.87 -9.08 -8.24
C ASN A 176 -10.95 -9.23 -9.33
N ILE A 177 -12.08 -8.55 -9.16
CA ILE A 177 -13.21 -8.59 -10.08
C ILE A 177 -12.92 -7.90 -11.42
N GLN A 178 -12.07 -6.86 -11.44
CA GLN A 178 -11.68 -6.20 -12.67
C GLN A 178 -10.82 -7.12 -13.55
N ASP A 179 -9.91 -7.92 -12.96
CA ASP A 179 -9.17 -8.93 -13.70
C ASP A 179 -10.10 -9.95 -14.37
N VAL A 180 -11.25 -10.25 -13.76
CA VAL A 180 -12.26 -11.14 -14.37
C VAL A 180 -12.93 -10.47 -15.56
N VAL A 181 -13.30 -9.20 -15.43
CA VAL A 181 -13.85 -8.40 -16.54
C VAL A 181 -12.86 -8.32 -17.69
N ASP A 182 -11.60 -7.99 -17.40
CA ASP A 182 -10.53 -7.84 -18.37
C ASP A 182 -10.23 -9.16 -19.09
N GLU A 183 -10.19 -10.28 -18.35
CA GLU A 183 -9.94 -11.61 -18.94
C GLU A 183 -11.12 -12.07 -19.81
N ILE A 184 -12.38 -11.75 -19.44
CA ILE A 184 -13.55 -12.03 -20.29
C ILE A 184 -13.49 -11.15 -21.54
N ASN A 185 -13.32 -9.84 -21.40
CA ASN A 185 -13.30 -8.89 -22.52
C ASN A 185 -12.12 -9.09 -23.47
N GLY A 186 -10.99 -9.57 -22.95
CA GLY A 186 -9.80 -9.89 -23.74
C GLY A 186 -9.90 -11.22 -24.48
N SER A 187 -10.67 -12.17 -23.95
CA SER A 187 -10.81 -13.52 -24.52
C SER A 187 -12.04 -13.68 -25.40
N ALA A 188 -13.14 -12.99 -25.08
CA ALA A 188 -14.43 -13.18 -25.73
C ALA A 188 -14.70 -12.13 -26.81
N THR A 189 -14.99 -12.59 -28.02
CA THR A 189 -15.09 -11.69 -29.18
C THR A 189 -16.46 -11.03 -29.35
N SER A 190 -17.52 -11.68 -28.88
CA SER A 190 -18.91 -11.20 -28.96
C SER A 190 -19.49 -10.78 -27.62
N ILE A 191 -18.76 -10.96 -26.51
CA ILE A 191 -19.25 -10.68 -25.15
C ILE A 191 -18.50 -9.48 -24.58
N VAL A 192 -19.26 -8.55 -24.02
CA VAL A 192 -18.75 -7.46 -23.19
C VAL A 192 -19.19 -7.72 -21.76
N ALA A 193 -18.22 -7.91 -20.87
CA ALA A 193 -18.40 -7.93 -19.43
C ALA A 193 -18.27 -6.50 -18.87
N SER A 194 -19.17 -6.16 -17.96
CA SER A 194 -19.13 -4.98 -17.11
C SER A 194 -19.46 -5.36 -15.67
N ILE A 195 -19.20 -4.44 -14.76
CA ILE A 195 -19.65 -4.51 -13.37
C ILE A 195 -20.75 -3.47 -13.25
N GLU A 196 -21.89 -3.85 -12.68
CA GLU A 196 -22.96 -2.93 -12.31
C GLU A 196 -23.22 -3.18 -10.82
N ASP A 197 -22.99 -2.16 -10.00
CA ASP A 197 -23.12 -2.20 -8.53
C ASP A 197 -22.38 -3.39 -7.86
N ASP A 198 -23.10 -4.47 -7.59
CA ASP A 198 -22.68 -5.61 -6.79
C ASP A 198 -22.59 -6.94 -7.57
N HIS A 199 -22.74 -6.89 -8.90
CA HIS A 199 -22.73 -8.06 -9.77
C HIS A 199 -22.04 -7.80 -11.11
N LEU A 200 -21.76 -8.89 -11.83
CA LEU A 200 -21.25 -8.85 -13.21
C LEU A 200 -22.40 -8.84 -14.20
N VAL A 201 -22.29 -8.03 -15.25
CA VAL A 201 -23.22 -8.00 -16.37
C VAL A 201 -22.48 -8.42 -17.64
N LEU A 202 -23.05 -9.38 -18.37
CA LEU A 202 -22.53 -9.85 -19.64
C LEU A 202 -23.49 -9.45 -20.76
N THR A 203 -23.00 -8.67 -21.71
CA THR A 203 -23.75 -8.25 -22.89
C THR A 203 -23.18 -8.90 -24.15
N ASP A 204 -24.00 -9.73 -24.79
CA ASP A 204 -23.75 -10.30 -26.09
C ASP A 204 -24.07 -9.29 -27.20
N THR A 205 -23.02 -8.93 -27.94
CA THR A 205 -23.03 -7.99 -29.07
C THR A 205 -23.27 -8.68 -30.42
N SER A 206 -23.38 -10.01 -30.44
CA SER A 206 -23.71 -10.78 -31.63
C SER A 206 -25.15 -10.53 -32.10
N SER A 207 -25.44 -10.88 -33.36
CA SER A 207 -26.79 -10.75 -33.95
C SER A 207 -27.69 -11.96 -33.69
N GLY A 208 -27.20 -12.97 -32.97
CA GLY A 208 -27.89 -14.23 -32.76
C GLY A 208 -29.20 -14.10 -32.01
N LEU A 209 -30.08 -15.10 -32.17
CA LEU A 209 -31.37 -15.19 -31.46
C LEU A 209 -31.42 -16.37 -30.48
N GLY A 210 -30.28 -17.02 -30.24
CA GLY A 210 -30.13 -18.10 -29.27
C GLY A 210 -30.13 -17.61 -27.82
N THR A 211 -29.44 -18.33 -26.96
CA THR A 211 -29.39 -18.07 -25.51
C THR A 211 -27.96 -17.77 -25.10
N LEU A 212 -27.72 -16.60 -24.51
CA LEU A 212 -26.47 -16.31 -23.83
C LEU A 212 -26.39 -17.18 -22.58
N LYS A 213 -25.31 -17.95 -22.43
CA LYS A 213 -25.20 -18.93 -21.36
C LYS A 213 -23.78 -19.00 -20.79
N VAL A 214 -23.68 -19.04 -19.48
CA VAL A 214 -22.42 -19.34 -18.78
C VAL A 214 -22.53 -20.71 -18.11
N THR A 215 -21.44 -21.48 -18.17
CA THR A 215 -21.34 -22.81 -17.54
C THR A 215 -19.98 -23.02 -16.90
N GLU A 216 -19.94 -23.91 -15.92
CA GLU A 216 -18.70 -24.38 -15.32
C GLU A 216 -17.85 -25.21 -16.30
N VAL A 217 -16.54 -25.16 -16.10
CA VAL A 217 -15.58 -26.05 -16.78
C VAL A 217 -15.00 -27.01 -15.75
N SER A 218 -14.83 -28.28 -16.14
CA SER A 218 -14.18 -29.31 -15.30
C SER A 218 -14.80 -29.50 -13.91
N GLY A 219 -16.10 -29.23 -13.76
CA GLY A 219 -16.82 -29.40 -12.49
C GLY A 219 -16.45 -28.41 -11.38
N GLY A 220 -15.87 -27.25 -11.74
CA GLY A 220 -15.63 -26.14 -10.82
C GLY A 220 -16.90 -25.43 -10.35
N LYS A 221 -16.71 -24.39 -9.53
CA LYS A 221 -17.74 -23.46 -9.03
C LYS A 221 -17.45 -22.00 -9.37
N THR A 222 -16.51 -21.74 -10.27
CA THR A 222 -16.04 -20.38 -10.56
C THR A 222 -17.17 -19.48 -11.05
N ALA A 223 -18.00 -19.95 -11.98
CA ALA A 223 -19.13 -19.17 -12.48
C ALA A 223 -20.23 -19.00 -11.42
N ALA A 224 -20.47 -20.02 -10.59
CA ALA A 224 -21.45 -19.96 -9.51
C ALA A 224 -21.03 -18.97 -8.41
N ASP A 225 -19.76 -19.01 -7.99
CA ASP A 225 -19.22 -18.12 -6.96
C ASP A 225 -19.11 -16.67 -7.47
N LEU A 226 -19.01 -16.47 -8.79
CA LEU A 226 -19.11 -15.16 -9.46
C LEU A 226 -20.55 -14.72 -9.75
N GLY A 227 -21.57 -15.48 -9.36
CA GLY A 227 -22.98 -15.11 -9.58
C GLY A 227 -23.44 -15.18 -11.04
N ILE A 228 -22.64 -15.71 -11.94
CA ILE A 228 -22.91 -15.71 -13.39
C ILE A 228 -23.29 -17.07 -13.95
N LEU A 229 -23.42 -18.14 -13.15
CA LEU A 229 -23.85 -19.47 -13.61
C LEU A 229 -25.35 -19.50 -14.00
N GLN A 230 -25.67 -18.94 -15.16
CA GLN A 230 -27.04 -18.74 -15.61
C GLN A 230 -27.17 -18.69 -17.14
N SER A 231 -28.39 -18.46 -17.63
CA SER A 231 -28.71 -18.37 -19.05
C SER A 231 -29.75 -17.28 -19.28
N ALA A 232 -29.56 -16.45 -20.29
CA ALA A 232 -30.45 -15.37 -20.68
C ALA A 232 -30.91 -15.52 -22.14
N ALA A 233 -32.21 -15.34 -22.38
CA ALA A 233 -32.77 -15.33 -23.73
C ALA A 233 -32.52 -14.01 -24.48
N GLY A 234 -32.26 -12.92 -23.73
CA GLY A 234 -31.88 -11.63 -24.28
C GLY A 234 -30.37 -11.52 -24.51
N SER A 235 -29.92 -10.39 -25.05
CA SER A 235 -28.51 -10.05 -25.22
C SER A 235 -27.79 -9.83 -23.90
N THR A 236 -28.50 -9.56 -22.80
CA THR A 236 -27.89 -9.25 -21.51
C THR A 236 -28.18 -10.35 -20.49
N LEU A 237 -27.13 -10.79 -19.79
CA LEU A 237 -27.18 -11.69 -18.65
C LEU A 237 -26.67 -10.91 -17.44
N THR A 238 -27.55 -10.71 -16.46
CA THR A 238 -27.29 -9.97 -15.23
C THR A 238 -26.98 -10.94 -14.11
N GLY A 239 -25.76 -10.88 -13.57
CA GLY A 239 -25.25 -11.68 -12.45
C GLY A 239 -26.11 -11.59 -11.19
N ASP A 240 -25.97 -12.58 -10.29
CA ASP A 240 -26.38 -12.44 -8.90
C ASP A 240 -25.37 -11.56 -8.14
N SER A 241 -25.86 -10.86 -7.11
CA SER A 241 -25.02 -10.10 -6.18
C SER A 241 -23.98 -10.99 -5.49
N VAL A 242 -22.70 -10.67 -5.65
CA VAL A 242 -21.58 -11.41 -5.04
C VAL A 242 -20.87 -10.64 -3.95
N TYR A 243 -21.18 -9.37 -3.78
CA TYR A 243 -20.63 -8.52 -2.72
C TYR A 243 -21.72 -7.64 -2.12
N ARG A 244 -22.13 -7.97 -0.89
CA ARG A 244 -23.13 -7.20 -0.15
C ARG A 244 -22.77 -7.16 1.32
N VAL A 245 -23.09 -6.04 1.95
CA VAL A 245 -22.94 -5.90 3.41
C VAL A 245 -23.96 -6.79 4.10
N THR A 246 -23.51 -7.58 5.07
CA THR A 246 -24.36 -8.43 5.92
C THR A 246 -24.22 -8.01 7.38
N SER A 247 -25.08 -8.51 8.28
CA SER A 247 -25.00 -8.21 9.71
C SER A 247 -23.61 -8.44 10.34
N ASP A 248 -22.83 -9.35 9.76
CA ASP A 248 -21.55 -9.78 10.32
C ASP A 248 -20.37 -8.90 9.87
N PHE A 249 -20.60 -7.95 8.94
CA PHE A 249 -19.56 -7.01 8.51
C PHE A 249 -19.13 -6.13 9.67
N ASN A 250 -17.81 -6.02 9.88
CA ASN A 250 -17.27 -5.09 10.85
C ASN A 250 -17.50 -3.65 10.41
N LEU A 251 -17.70 -2.75 11.37
CA LEU A 251 -17.83 -1.33 11.09
C LEU A 251 -16.59 -0.75 10.43
N SER A 252 -15.41 -1.35 10.60
CA SER A 252 -14.19 -0.94 9.89
C SER A 252 -14.17 -1.31 8.40
N GLN A 253 -15.07 -2.18 7.93
CA GLN A 253 -15.11 -2.66 6.54
C GLN A 253 -16.16 -1.94 5.68
N ILE A 254 -17.10 -1.24 6.29
CA ILE A 254 -18.11 -0.45 5.58
C ILE A 254 -17.58 0.96 5.27
N ASN A 255 -18.38 1.74 4.54
CA ASN A 255 -18.03 3.08 4.09
C ASN A 255 -16.73 3.07 3.27
N ASP A 256 -16.61 2.11 2.34
CA ASP A 256 -15.41 1.83 1.53
C ASP A 256 -14.14 1.62 2.37
N GLY A 257 -14.28 0.98 3.53
CA GLY A 257 -13.18 0.71 4.46
C GLY A 257 -12.78 1.91 5.31
N ASN A 258 -13.46 3.06 5.20
CA ASN A 258 -13.26 4.21 6.08
C ASN A 258 -13.89 4.00 7.46
N GLY A 259 -14.85 3.09 7.55
CA GLY A 259 -15.61 2.78 8.74
C GLY A 259 -16.46 3.94 9.27
N ILE A 260 -16.76 3.86 10.57
CA ILE A 260 -17.66 4.77 11.29
C ILE A 260 -16.92 5.39 12.47
N SER A 261 -17.00 6.71 12.58
CA SER A 261 -16.41 7.53 13.63
C SER A 261 -17.46 7.79 14.72
N THR A 262 -17.23 7.32 15.95
CA THR A 262 -18.11 7.57 17.10
C THR A 262 -17.53 8.61 18.06
N VAL A 263 -18.37 9.14 18.95
CA VAL A 263 -17.95 10.07 20.00
C VAL A 263 -17.99 9.37 21.35
N SER A 264 -16.83 8.96 21.85
CA SER A 264 -16.75 8.13 23.05
C SER A 264 -17.47 8.74 24.28
N GLY A 265 -18.35 7.95 24.87
CA GLY A 265 -19.13 8.24 26.06
C GLY A 265 -20.34 9.13 25.82
N SER A 266 -20.72 9.39 24.56
CA SER A 266 -21.83 10.28 24.18
C SER A 266 -22.68 9.66 23.07
N GLU A 267 -23.94 10.07 22.94
CA GLU A 267 -24.80 9.57 21.88
C GLU A 267 -24.39 10.12 20.50
N ASP A 268 -24.46 9.29 19.46
CA ASP A 268 -24.00 9.63 18.12
C ASP A 268 -25.09 10.28 17.26
N PHE A 269 -26.34 9.81 17.38
CA PHE A 269 -27.44 10.36 16.60
C PHE A 269 -28.79 10.19 17.27
N GLN A 270 -29.75 11.02 16.86
CA GLN A 270 -31.14 10.96 17.27
C GLN A 270 -32.01 10.52 16.09
N ILE A 271 -32.91 9.58 16.35
CA ILE A 271 -33.99 9.22 15.41
C ILE A 271 -35.27 9.89 15.90
N THR A 272 -35.95 10.59 14.99
CA THR A 272 -37.27 11.20 15.20
C THR A 272 -38.30 10.53 14.30
N ALA A 273 -39.27 9.84 14.90
CA ALA A 273 -40.35 9.17 14.18
C ALA A 273 -41.48 10.14 13.79
N SER A 274 -42.37 9.72 12.88
CA SER A 274 -43.48 10.53 12.35
C SER A 274 -44.60 10.79 13.38
N ASP A 275 -44.57 10.14 14.54
CA ASP A 275 -45.39 10.53 15.70
C ASP A 275 -44.71 11.58 16.61
N ALA A 276 -43.57 12.14 16.17
CA ALA A 276 -42.69 13.07 16.87
C ALA A 276 -41.98 12.49 18.11
N SER A 277 -42.04 11.17 18.32
CA SER A 277 -41.22 10.55 19.35
C SER A 277 -39.77 10.40 18.91
N THR A 278 -38.86 10.54 19.87
CA THR A 278 -37.43 10.52 19.61
C THR A 278 -36.71 9.53 20.52
N PHE A 279 -35.58 9.02 20.05
CA PHE A 279 -34.62 8.30 20.87
C PHE A 279 -33.21 8.50 20.31
N ASN A 280 -32.23 8.50 21.21
CA ASN A 280 -30.82 8.65 20.86
C ASN A 280 -30.17 7.27 20.78
N VAL A 281 -29.17 7.14 19.93
CA VAL A 281 -28.40 5.92 19.70
C VAL A 281 -26.92 6.22 19.95
N ASP A 282 -26.28 5.35 20.70
CA ASP A 282 -24.85 5.35 21.03
C ASP A 282 -24.24 4.10 20.42
N LEU A 283 -23.22 4.26 19.58
CA LEU A 283 -22.54 3.20 18.84
C LEU A 283 -21.21 2.76 19.47
N ASP A 284 -20.80 3.28 20.63
CA ASP A 284 -19.51 2.95 21.25
C ASP A 284 -19.26 1.46 21.46
N SER A 285 -20.34 0.69 21.65
CA SER A 285 -20.27 -0.76 21.85
C SER A 285 -20.38 -1.59 20.55
N ALA A 286 -20.66 -0.95 19.42
CA ALA A 286 -20.87 -1.62 18.15
C ALA A 286 -19.53 -2.02 17.51
N GLN A 287 -19.44 -3.27 17.04
CA GLN A 287 -18.31 -3.75 16.24
C GLN A 287 -18.73 -4.10 14.83
N THR A 288 -19.99 -4.49 14.65
CA THR A 288 -20.58 -4.93 13.40
C THR A 288 -21.81 -4.10 13.03
N ILE A 289 -22.24 -4.16 11.76
CA ILE A 289 -23.51 -3.54 11.37
C ILE A 289 -24.72 -4.21 12.04
N GLY A 290 -24.61 -5.49 12.40
CA GLY A 290 -25.59 -6.19 13.22
C GLY A 290 -25.76 -5.53 14.58
N ASP A 291 -24.67 -5.13 15.22
CA ASP A 291 -24.72 -4.40 16.49
C ASP A 291 -25.42 -3.04 16.35
N VAL A 292 -25.20 -2.33 15.24
CA VAL A 292 -25.91 -1.07 14.94
C VAL A 292 -27.42 -1.31 14.83
N VAL A 293 -27.82 -2.35 14.09
CA VAL A 293 -29.23 -2.75 13.97
C VAL A 293 -29.83 -3.08 15.33
N ASP A 294 -29.11 -3.83 16.16
CA ASP A 294 -29.55 -4.20 17.51
C ASP A 294 -29.62 -3.00 18.45
N LEU A 295 -28.69 -2.05 18.39
CA LEU A 295 -28.69 -0.83 19.19
C LEU A 295 -29.89 0.07 18.88
N VAL A 296 -30.32 0.13 17.62
CA VAL A 296 -31.55 0.83 17.22
C VAL A 296 -32.79 0.05 17.69
N ASN A 297 -32.89 -1.24 17.35
CA ASN A 297 -34.08 -2.05 17.59
C ASN A 297 -34.35 -2.30 19.08
N ASN A 298 -33.30 -2.54 19.86
CA ASN A 298 -33.39 -2.85 21.27
C ASN A 298 -33.30 -1.60 22.17
N ASN A 299 -33.25 -0.40 21.59
CA ASN A 299 -33.30 0.84 22.36
C ASN A 299 -34.59 0.92 23.18
N ALA A 300 -34.47 1.14 24.49
CA ALA A 300 -35.61 1.13 25.41
C ALA A 300 -36.68 2.19 25.05
N SER A 301 -36.28 3.31 24.45
CA SER A 301 -37.16 4.40 24.04
C SER A 301 -37.77 4.18 22.64
N ASN A 302 -37.18 3.29 21.82
CA ASN A 302 -37.71 2.93 20.51
C ASN A 302 -39.02 2.12 20.65
N GLY A 303 -39.04 1.08 21.48
CA GLY A 303 -40.27 0.31 21.76
C GLY A 303 -40.97 -0.26 20.51
N GLY A 304 -40.22 -0.52 19.42
CA GLY A 304 -40.72 -1.02 18.14
C GLY A 304 -41.27 0.04 17.18
N LYS A 305 -41.09 1.32 17.50
CA LYS A 305 -41.55 2.45 16.67
C LYS A 305 -40.76 2.58 15.38
N VAL A 306 -39.48 2.27 15.40
CA VAL A 306 -38.60 2.22 14.23
C VAL A 306 -37.98 0.83 14.18
N THR A 307 -37.92 0.25 13.00
CA THR A 307 -37.24 -1.02 12.74
C THR A 307 -36.01 -0.77 11.89
N ALA A 308 -34.83 -1.12 12.41
CA ALA A 308 -33.60 -1.20 11.64
C ALA A 308 -33.46 -2.61 11.03
N ALA A 309 -33.02 -2.70 9.77
CA ALA A 309 -32.73 -3.96 9.09
C ALA A 309 -31.68 -3.78 7.98
N ILE A 310 -30.99 -4.86 7.64
CA ILE A 310 -30.18 -4.94 6.42
C ILE A 310 -31.02 -5.57 5.32
N THR A 311 -31.12 -4.90 4.18
CA THR A 311 -31.87 -5.37 3.01
C THR A 311 -31.11 -6.48 2.27
N SER A 312 -31.77 -7.14 1.33
CA SER A 312 -31.15 -8.20 0.53
C SER A 312 -30.00 -7.72 -0.36
N ASP A 313 -30.00 -6.44 -0.73
CA ASP A 313 -28.95 -5.71 -1.45
C ASP A 313 -27.90 -5.08 -0.49
N GLY A 314 -27.96 -5.38 0.81
CA GLY A 314 -26.93 -4.97 1.77
C GLY A 314 -26.99 -3.49 2.20
N LYS A 315 -28.13 -2.82 2.07
CA LYS A 315 -28.33 -1.45 2.57
C LYS A 315 -28.89 -1.48 3.99
N LEU A 316 -28.52 -0.47 4.81
CA LEU A 316 -29.16 -0.26 6.11
C LEU A 316 -30.48 0.46 5.90
N THR A 317 -31.57 -0.10 6.40
CA THR A 317 -32.89 0.53 6.35
C THR A 317 -33.40 0.79 7.75
N LEU A 318 -34.01 1.96 7.94
CA LEU A 318 -34.80 2.32 9.10
C LEU A 318 -36.24 2.51 8.61
N THR A 319 -37.18 1.75 9.16
CA THR A 319 -38.61 1.84 8.82
C THR A 319 -39.38 2.37 10.00
N ASP A 320 -40.14 3.44 9.79
CA ASP A 320 -41.02 4.02 10.79
C ASP A 320 -42.37 3.27 10.82
N ASN A 321 -42.69 2.71 11.98
CA ASN A 321 -43.93 2.00 12.27
C ASN A 321 -44.99 2.90 12.95
N THR A 322 -44.66 4.17 13.21
CA THR A 322 -45.53 5.13 13.88
C THR A 322 -46.37 5.90 12.86
N GLY A 323 -47.52 5.32 12.50
CA GLY A 323 -48.51 6.06 11.69
C GLY A 323 -48.92 7.35 12.42
N GLY A 324 -48.54 8.52 11.88
CA GLY A 324 -48.66 9.81 12.57
C GLY A 324 -48.69 11.02 11.62
N VAL A 325 -49.09 12.18 12.17
CA VAL A 325 -49.30 13.45 11.41
C VAL A 325 -48.06 14.36 11.44
N ALA A 326 -46.97 13.98 12.11
CA ALA A 326 -45.72 14.74 11.98
C ALA A 326 -45.13 14.45 10.60
N THR A 327 -44.69 15.53 9.94
CA THR A 327 -44.41 15.56 8.51
C THR A 327 -43.09 14.93 8.10
N THR A 328 -42.27 14.44 9.04
CA THR A 328 -40.87 14.04 8.78
C THR A 328 -40.39 12.94 9.73
N PHE A 329 -40.07 11.77 9.17
CA PHE A 329 -39.20 10.77 9.77
C PHE A 329 -37.75 11.20 9.51
N GLU A 330 -36.91 11.34 10.54
CA GLU A 330 -35.61 12.01 10.42
C GLU A 330 -34.53 11.39 11.32
N VAL A 331 -33.29 11.37 10.84
CA VAL A 331 -32.10 11.10 11.65
C VAL A 331 -31.19 12.32 11.67
N THR A 332 -30.82 12.78 12.86
CA THR A 332 -29.90 13.90 13.05
C THR A 332 -28.68 13.47 13.86
N ALA A 333 -27.49 13.98 13.49
CA ALA A 333 -26.28 13.75 14.27
C ALA A 333 -26.36 14.45 15.63
N LEU A 334 -25.74 13.86 16.65
CA LEU A 334 -25.58 14.43 17.99
C LEU A 334 -24.09 14.53 18.32
N ASN A 335 -23.76 15.46 19.23
CA ASN A 335 -22.42 15.59 19.82
C ASN A 335 -21.26 15.68 18.80
N ASP A 336 -21.54 16.27 17.63
CA ASP A 336 -20.61 16.36 16.49
C ASP A 336 -20.14 15.00 15.91
N SER A 337 -20.84 13.91 16.24
CA SER A 337 -20.58 12.58 15.67
C SER A 337 -20.85 12.55 14.17
N LEU A 338 -19.99 11.84 13.43
CA LEU A 338 -20.12 11.66 11.99
C LEU A 338 -20.90 10.40 11.62
N ALA A 339 -21.22 9.56 12.62
CA ALA A 339 -21.68 8.20 12.41
C ALA A 339 -22.93 8.10 11.54
N ALA A 340 -23.95 8.93 11.77
CA ALA A 340 -25.17 8.89 10.97
C ALA A 340 -24.93 9.26 9.49
N ARG A 341 -23.95 10.14 9.21
CA ARG A 341 -23.60 10.54 7.85
C ARG A 341 -22.74 9.49 7.14
N GLU A 342 -21.85 8.84 7.87
CA GLU A 342 -21.01 7.73 7.38
C GLU A 342 -21.84 6.46 7.15
N LEU A 343 -22.87 6.22 7.95
CA LEU A 343 -23.90 5.19 7.72
C LEU A 343 -24.88 5.55 6.59
N GLY A 344 -24.87 6.79 6.14
CA GLY A 344 -25.77 7.28 5.09
C GLY A 344 -27.22 7.44 5.47
N ILE A 345 -27.51 7.49 6.76
CA ILE A 345 -28.88 7.61 7.28
C ILE A 345 -29.22 9.01 7.76
N GLN A 346 -28.26 9.95 7.83
CA GLN A 346 -28.50 11.34 8.22
C GLN A 346 -29.28 12.10 7.15
N THR A 347 -30.60 11.91 7.13
CA THR A 347 -31.52 12.52 6.18
C THR A 347 -32.95 12.52 6.73
N THR A 348 -33.86 13.14 5.99
CA THR A 348 -35.30 13.07 6.21
C THR A 348 -35.92 12.04 5.26
N GLY A 349 -36.50 10.97 5.82
CA GLY A 349 -37.17 9.91 5.07
C GLY A 349 -38.53 10.36 4.55
N LEU A 350 -38.63 10.62 3.25
CA LEU A 350 -39.92 10.79 2.58
C LEU A 350 -40.58 9.41 2.43
N GLY A 351 -41.74 9.20 3.07
CA GLY A 351 -42.48 7.93 2.97
C GLY A 351 -42.19 6.90 4.07
N GLY A 352 -41.61 7.32 5.21
CA GLY A 352 -41.49 6.47 6.40
C GLY A 352 -40.36 5.44 6.34
N THR A 353 -39.42 5.57 5.41
CA THR A 353 -38.19 4.76 5.37
C THR A 353 -36.99 5.66 5.08
N ILE A 354 -35.87 5.35 5.72
CA ILE A 354 -34.55 5.91 5.45
C ILE A 354 -33.64 4.75 5.09
N THR A 355 -32.92 4.88 3.99
CA THR A 355 -31.97 3.88 3.51
C THR A 355 -30.59 4.50 3.46
N GLY A 356 -29.58 3.77 3.93
CA GLY A 356 -28.17 4.14 3.78
C GLY A 356 -27.41 3.05 3.04
N THR A 357 -26.76 3.41 1.93
CA THR A 357 -25.82 2.53 1.25
C THR A 357 -24.48 2.53 1.99
N LEU A 358 -24.01 1.33 2.32
CA LEU A 358 -22.86 1.11 3.20
C LEU A 358 -21.57 0.77 2.45
N SER A 359 -21.61 0.59 1.13
CA SER A 359 -20.44 0.33 0.29
C SER A 359 -20.68 0.80 -1.14
N GLY A 360 -19.62 1.24 -1.82
CA GLY A 360 -19.62 1.63 -3.22
C GLY A 360 -19.79 0.47 -4.23
N GLY A 361 -19.85 -0.78 -3.76
CA GLY A 361 -20.03 -1.95 -4.61
C GLY A 361 -18.71 -2.63 -4.98
N LEU A 362 -18.70 -3.29 -6.15
CA LEU A 362 -17.59 -4.14 -6.61
C LEU A 362 -16.41 -3.38 -7.22
N ASN A 363 -16.67 -2.22 -7.83
CA ASN A 363 -15.67 -1.46 -8.60
C ASN A 363 -16.00 0.03 -8.65
N SER A 364 -16.54 0.56 -7.56
CA SER A 364 -16.93 1.95 -7.43
C SER A 364 -16.83 2.39 -5.97
N VAL A 365 -17.14 3.66 -5.74
CA VAL A 365 -17.00 4.32 -4.44
C VAL A 365 -18.29 5.04 -4.07
N LEU A 366 -18.54 5.18 -2.77
CA LEU A 366 -19.60 6.01 -2.24
C LEU A 366 -19.28 7.49 -2.52
N LEU A 367 -20.27 8.23 -3.01
CA LEU A 367 -20.10 9.67 -3.26
C LEU A 367 -19.73 10.45 -1.99
N ARG A 368 -20.18 9.98 -0.82
CA ARG A 368 -19.85 10.57 0.49
C ARG A 368 -18.36 10.51 0.83
N ASN A 369 -17.58 9.67 0.14
CA ASN A 369 -16.14 9.50 0.35
C ASN A 369 -15.29 10.37 -0.58
N LEU A 370 -15.90 11.07 -1.54
CA LEU A 370 -15.22 12.05 -2.40
C LEU A 370 -15.01 13.39 -1.66
N ASN A 371 -14.18 14.27 -2.24
CA ASN A 371 -13.81 15.58 -1.68
C ASN A 371 -13.26 15.47 -0.26
N GLY A 372 -12.37 14.50 -0.08
CA GLY A 372 -11.78 14.15 1.19
C GLY A 372 -12.72 13.41 2.12
N GLY A 373 -13.92 13.03 1.69
CA GLY A 373 -14.89 12.24 2.45
C GLY A 373 -15.65 13.00 3.54
N VAL A 374 -16.21 12.26 4.48
CA VAL A 374 -17.06 12.80 5.54
C VAL A 374 -16.21 13.54 6.59
N SER A 375 -16.47 14.83 6.79
CA SER A 375 -15.84 15.65 7.85
C SER A 375 -16.78 16.75 8.34
N ALA A 376 -16.60 17.25 9.56
CA ALA A 376 -17.46 18.30 10.13
C ALA A 376 -17.49 19.59 9.26
N SER A 377 -16.42 19.83 8.50
CA SER A 377 -16.25 21.00 7.63
C SER A 377 -16.52 20.71 6.14
N SER A 378 -16.70 19.44 5.77
CA SER A 378 -16.88 19.02 4.38
C SER A 378 -18.28 19.38 3.86
N THR A 379 -18.38 19.67 2.56
CA THR A 379 -19.64 19.95 1.88
C THR A 379 -20.54 18.72 1.94
N VAL A 380 -21.75 18.87 2.46
CA VAL A 380 -22.75 17.80 2.42
C VAL A 380 -23.29 17.70 1.00
N LEU A 381 -23.17 16.53 0.39
CA LEU A 381 -23.78 16.22 -0.89
C LEU A 381 -25.30 16.23 -0.75
N ASN A 382 -25.95 17.01 -1.59
CA ASN A 382 -27.39 16.96 -1.83
C ASN A 382 -27.57 16.71 -3.33
N ALA A 383 -27.72 15.44 -3.68
CA ALA A 383 -27.95 15.06 -5.06
C ALA A 383 -29.32 15.59 -5.50
N GLY A 384 -29.32 16.35 -6.59
CA GLY A 384 -30.51 16.95 -7.16
C GLY A 384 -30.55 16.71 -8.66
N GLN A 385 -30.93 17.73 -9.39
CA GLN A 385 -31.07 17.68 -10.84
C GLN A 385 -29.94 18.46 -11.50
N VAL A 386 -29.30 17.85 -12.50
CA VAL A 386 -28.25 18.49 -13.29
C VAL A 386 -28.73 18.67 -14.72
N TYR A 387 -28.58 19.88 -15.24
CA TYR A 387 -28.79 20.22 -16.65
C TYR A 387 -27.52 19.91 -17.43
N PHE A 388 -27.68 19.27 -18.59
CA PHE A 388 -26.64 19.01 -19.57
C PHE A 388 -27.08 19.53 -20.94
N GLU A 389 -26.16 20.16 -21.67
CA GLU A 389 -26.29 20.49 -23.09
C GLU A 389 -25.06 20.00 -23.84
N ASP A 390 -25.28 19.24 -24.91
CA ASP A 390 -24.23 18.79 -25.83
C ASP A 390 -23.88 19.87 -26.85
N GLY A 391 -22.76 19.70 -27.56
CA GLY A 391 -22.31 20.66 -28.55
C GLY A 391 -23.22 20.76 -29.78
N ALA A 392 -24.14 19.82 -30.00
CA ALA A 392 -25.17 19.95 -31.04
C ALA A 392 -26.40 20.77 -30.56
N GLY A 393 -26.41 21.23 -29.31
CA GLY A 393 -27.51 21.95 -28.66
C GLY A 393 -28.64 21.03 -28.15
N GLY A 394 -28.42 19.71 -28.16
CA GLY A 394 -29.29 18.77 -27.46
C GLY A 394 -29.13 18.94 -25.96
N ASN A 395 -30.24 18.99 -25.21
CA ASN A 395 -30.19 19.17 -23.76
C ASN A 395 -31.11 18.20 -23.01
N ALA A 396 -30.72 17.91 -21.76
CA ALA A 396 -31.48 17.09 -20.83
C ALA A 396 -31.24 17.54 -19.38
N THR A 397 -32.26 17.39 -18.53
CA THR A 397 -32.10 17.48 -17.08
C THR A 397 -32.23 16.08 -16.50
N ILE A 398 -31.18 15.61 -15.84
CA ILE A 398 -31.11 14.26 -15.24
C ILE A 398 -31.31 14.41 -13.73
N ASP A 399 -32.14 13.53 -13.15
CA ASP A 399 -32.41 13.49 -11.72
C ASP A 399 -31.49 12.48 -11.02
N PHE A 400 -30.71 12.96 -10.06
CA PHE A 400 -29.77 12.18 -9.27
C PHE A 400 -30.19 12.05 -7.82
N SER A 401 -31.38 12.48 -7.40
CA SER A 401 -31.76 12.46 -5.98
C SER A 401 -31.78 11.06 -5.32
N GLY A 402 -31.65 9.98 -6.10
CA GLY A 402 -31.52 8.61 -5.61
C GLY A 402 -30.14 7.97 -5.75
N VAL A 403 -29.12 8.68 -6.25
CA VAL A 403 -27.77 8.11 -6.44
C VAL A 403 -26.89 8.30 -5.21
N GLU A 404 -26.14 7.27 -4.86
CA GLU A 404 -25.24 7.22 -3.71
C GLU A 404 -23.82 6.76 -4.08
N THR A 405 -23.64 6.09 -5.22
CA THR A 405 -22.33 5.66 -5.74
C THR A 405 -21.93 6.43 -7.00
N LEU A 406 -20.62 6.44 -7.30
CA LEU A 406 -20.13 7.04 -8.54
C LEU A 406 -20.59 6.27 -9.79
N ASP A 407 -20.77 4.97 -9.68
CA ASP A 407 -21.22 4.14 -10.80
C ASP A 407 -22.67 4.47 -11.18
N GLU A 408 -23.55 4.64 -10.18
CA GLU A 408 -24.92 5.10 -10.39
C GLU A 408 -24.95 6.48 -11.10
N VAL A 409 -24.00 7.38 -10.79
CA VAL A 409 -23.87 8.67 -11.51
C VAL A 409 -23.48 8.46 -12.97
N ILE A 410 -22.43 7.68 -13.24
CA ILE A 410 -21.96 7.41 -14.61
C ILE A 410 -23.06 6.73 -15.43
N ASN A 411 -23.74 5.74 -14.85
CA ASN A 411 -24.83 5.01 -15.46
C ASN A 411 -26.05 5.92 -15.73
N ALA A 412 -26.44 6.77 -14.77
CA ALA A 412 -27.53 7.72 -14.97
C ALA A 412 -27.23 8.73 -16.09
N ILE A 413 -25.97 9.19 -16.21
CA ILE A 413 -25.56 10.04 -17.33
C ILE A 413 -25.61 9.24 -18.63
N ASN A 414 -25.00 8.07 -18.72
CA ASN A 414 -24.93 7.30 -19.97
C ASN A 414 -26.28 6.75 -20.45
N ALA A 415 -27.25 6.59 -19.55
CA ALA A 415 -28.61 6.17 -19.88
C ALA A 415 -29.50 7.28 -20.46
N ASN A 416 -29.02 8.53 -20.58
CA ASN A 416 -29.86 9.71 -20.85
C ASN A 416 -30.63 9.66 -22.19
N GLY A 417 -30.19 8.87 -23.18
CA GLY A 417 -30.88 8.57 -24.46
C GLY A 417 -31.26 9.75 -25.35
N SER A 418 -31.03 10.99 -24.90
CA SER A 418 -31.62 12.23 -25.44
C SER A 418 -30.56 13.24 -25.87
N ILE A 419 -29.35 13.13 -25.32
CA ILE A 419 -28.18 13.95 -25.63
C ILE A 419 -26.98 13.07 -25.92
N GLN A 420 -26.02 13.60 -26.67
CA GLN A 420 -24.89 12.82 -27.19
C GLN A 420 -23.64 12.98 -26.32
N ILE A 421 -23.76 12.68 -25.03
CA ILE A 421 -22.64 12.69 -24.07
C ILE A 421 -22.34 11.29 -23.53
N GLU A 422 -21.09 11.08 -23.12
CA GLU A 422 -20.57 9.87 -22.50
C GLU A 422 -19.79 10.22 -21.23
N ALA A 423 -20.20 9.68 -20.09
CA ALA A 423 -19.48 9.74 -18.82
C ALA A 423 -18.58 8.51 -18.65
N SER A 424 -17.37 8.71 -18.16
CA SER A 424 -16.41 7.65 -17.81
C SER A 424 -15.48 8.12 -16.71
N LEU A 425 -14.70 7.23 -16.10
CA LEU A 425 -13.55 7.65 -15.30
C LEU A 425 -12.52 8.35 -16.19
N ASN A 426 -11.82 9.34 -15.65
CA ASN A 426 -10.74 10.02 -16.38
C ASN A 426 -9.52 9.10 -16.56
N ALA A 427 -8.51 9.55 -17.32
CA ALA A 427 -7.35 8.72 -17.67
C ALA A 427 -6.56 8.21 -16.45
N THR A 428 -6.51 8.98 -15.36
CA THR A 428 -5.87 8.61 -14.09
C THR A 428 -6.77 7.81 -13.17
N LYS A 429 -8.06 7.69 -13.51
CA LYS A 429 -9.13 7.07 -12.73
C LYS A 429 -9.35 7.70 -11.34
N THR A 430 -8.82 8.89 -11.10
CA THR A 430 -9.00 9.67 -9.86
C THR A 430 -10.21 10.60 -9.92
N GLY A 431 -10.81 10.72 -11.11
CA GLY A 431 -11.96 11.57 -11.38
C GLY A 431 -12.85 11.00 -12.47
N ILE A 432 -13.80 11.83 -12.91
CA ILE A 432 -14.68 11.54 -14.04
C ILE A 432 -14.39 12.47 -15.21
N GLN A 433 -14.75 11.99 -16.39
CA GLN A 433 -14.70 12.73 -17.62
C GLN A 433 -16.05 12.62 -18.33
N ILE A 434 -16.59 13.77 -18.76
CA ILE A 434 -17.76 13.86 -19.61
C ILE A 434 -17.31 14.25 -21.01
N LYS A 435 -17.55 13.38 -21.99
CA LYS A 435 -17.16 13.55 -23.37
C LYS A 435 -18.39 13.76 -24.25
N ASP A 436 -18.32 14.79 -25.09
CA ASP A 436 -19.32 15.02 -26.12
C ASP A 436 -19.00 14.18 -27.37
N THR A 437 -20.03 13.51 -27.89
CA THR A 437 -19.99 12.62 -29.06
C THR A 437 -20.77 13.19 -30.25
N SER A 438 -21.34 14.40 -30.14
CA SER A 438 -22.27 15.00 -31.10
C SER A 438 -21.66 15.59 -32.38
N ALA A 439 -20.38 15.29 -32.66
CA ALA A 439 -19.50 15.75 -33.75
C ALA A 439 -18.68 17.03 -33.48
N ALA A 440 -17.49 17.09 -34.10
CA ALA A 440 -16.42 18.05 -33.82
C ALA A 440 -16.74 19.55 -34.01
N SER A 441 -17.89 19.91 -34.57
CA SER A 441 -18.27 21.29 -34.91
C SER A 441 -19.38 21.88 -34.03
N GLY A 442 -19.58 21.34 -32.84
CA GLY A 442 -20.57 21.82 -31.87
C GLY A 442 -20.17 23.08 -31.07
N THR A 443 -21.17 23.70 -30.45
CA THR A 443 -21.04 24.67 -29.35
C THR A 443 -20.42 24.00 -28.12
N SER A 444 -20.18 24.77 -27.06
CA SER A 444 -19.67 24.28 -25.78
C SER A 444 -20.60 23.26 -25.11
N ILE A 445 -20.01 22.29 -24.39
CA ILE A 445 -20.74 21.51 -23.37
C ILE A 445 -21.10 22.47 -22.22
N GLU A 446 -22.35 22.39 -21.76
CA GLU A 446 -22.83 23.09 -20.56
C GLU A 446 -23.37 22.05 -19.56
N ILE A 447 -22.86 22.10 -18.33
CA ILE A 447 -23.26 21.25 -17.21
C ILE A 447 -23.52 22.15 -16.02
N GLN A 448 -24.73 22.13 -15.46
CA GLN A 448 -25.09 23.01 -14.33
C GLN A 448 -26.06 22.33 -13.37
N ASP A 449 -25.84 22.50 -12.06
CA ASP A 449 -26.82 22.11 -11.05
C ASP A 449 -28.10 22.97 -11.18
N THR A 450 -29.22 22.33 -11.46
CA THR A 450 -30.56 22.96 -11.44
C THR A 450 -31.16 22.92 -10.03
N THR A 451 -30.93 21.81 -9.32
CA THR A 451 -31.22 21.65 -7.90
C THR A 451 -30.10 20.81 -7.26
N GLY A 452 -29.91 20.91 -5.94
CA GLY A 452 -28.81 20.21 -5.27
C GLY A 452 -27.45 20.85 -5.59
N ASN A 453 -26.38 20.05 -5.48
CA ASN A 453 -25.00 20.49 -5.69
C ASN A 453 -24.10 19.39 -6.30
N LEU A 454 -24.66 18.43 -7.04
CA LEU A 454 -23.90 17.26 -7.52
C LEU A 454 -22.83 17.65 -8.54
N ALA A 455 -23.16 18.46 -9.54
CA ALA A 455 -22.20 18.84 -10.58
C ALA A 455 -21.03 19.66 -10.00
N GLY A 456 -21.32 20.57 -9.07
CA GLY A 456 -20.30 21.31 -8.33
C GLY A 456 -19.45 20.38 -7.43
N PHE A 457 -20.09 19.43 -6.74
CA PHE A 457 -19.40 18.45 -5.90
C PHE A 457 -18.48 17.53 -6.71
N LEU A 458 -18.87 17.15 -7.92
CA LEU A 458 -18.06 16.36 -8.85
C LEU A 458 -17.09 17.22 -9.70
N LYS A 459 -16.98 18.53 -9.43
CA LYS A 459 -16.09 19.44 -10.16
C LYS A 459 -16.32 19.46 -11.69
N ILE A 460 -17.56 19.20 -12.12
CA ILE A 460 -17.96 19.20 -13.54
C ILE A 460 -18.95 20.33 -13.89
N ASP A 461 -19.39 21.15 -12.93
CA ASP A 461 -20.20 22.35 -13.20
C ASP A 461 -19.38 23.36 -14.03
N THR A 462 -19.69 23.44 -15.32
CA THR A 462 -18.90 24.22 -16.27
C THR A 462 -19.67 24.56 -17.54
N VAL A 463 -19.26 25.66 -18.16
CA VAL A 463 -19.56 26.00 -19.56
C VAL A 463 -18.23 26.08 -20.27
N LEU A 464 -17.96 25.12 -21.15
CA LEU A 464 -16.69 25.09 -21.86
C LEU A 464 -16.59 26.20 -22.92
N ALA A 465 -15.40 26.42 -23.48
CA ALA A 465 -15.23 27.28 -24.65
C ALA A 465 -15.46 26.48 -25.94
N ASP A 466 -15.78 27.18 -27.05
CA ASP A 466 -15.94 26.59 -28.37
C ASP A 466 -14.80 25.61 -28.71
N SER A 467 -15.15 24.47 -29.33
CA SER A 467 -14.21 23.41 -29.74
C SER A 467 -13.58 22.58 -28.61
N LYS A 468 -14.07 22.69 -27.36
CA LYS A 468 -13.76 21.75 -26.27
C LYS A 468 -14.89 20.74 -26.12
N HIS A 469 -14.58 19.46 -26.27
CA HIS A 469 -15.53 18.33 -26.30
C HIS A 469 -15.41 17.43 -25.07
N THR A 470 -14.77 17.92 -24.00
CA THR A 470 -14.45 17.09 -22.84
C THR A 470 -14.35 17.96 -21.59
N VAL A 471 -15.13 17.61 -20.56
CA VAL A 471 -15.01 18.12 -19.19
C VAL A 471 -14.31 17.05 -18.37
N ASP A 472 -13.21 17.39 -17.70
CA ASP A 472 -12.51 16.50 -16.77
C ASP A 472 -12.58 17.11 -15.38
N SER A 473 -12.97 16.32 -14.37
CA SER A 473 -13.06 16.80 -12.99
C SER A 473 -11.69 17.02 -12.34
N GLY A 474 -10.62 16.46 -12.92
CA GLY A 474 -9.39 16.17 -12.18
C GLY A 474 -9.67 15.17 -11.04
N SER A 475 -8.74 15.04 -10.09
CA SER A 475 -8.96 14.26 -8.87
C SER A 475 -10.24 14.71 -8.12
N LEU A 476 -11.07 13.75 -7.75
CA LEU A 476 -12.21 13.93 -6.85
C LEU A 476 -11.84 13.70 -5.37
N ASP A 477 -10.55 13.55 -5.07
CA ASP A 477 -10.00 13.51 -3.71
C ASP A 477 -10.66 12.42 -2.85
N LEU A 478 -10.76 11.20 -3.38
CA LEU A 478 -11.31 10.07 -2.63
C LEU A 478 -10.58 9.88 -1.29
N ARG A 479 -11.34 9.64 -0.22
CA ARG A 479 -10.78 9.22 1.07
C ARG A 479 -10.30 7.77 1.02
N TYR A 480 -8.98 7.60 0.99
CA TYR A 480 -8.30 6.30 1.08
C TYR A 480 -7.33 6.20 2.28
N VAL A 481 -7.09 7.31 2.99
CA VAL A 481 -6.49 7.31 4.32
C VAL A 481 -7.57 7.51 5.37
N ASN A 482 -7.57 6.65 6.38
CA ASN A 482 -8.50 6.67 7.50
C ASN A 482 -7.81 6.29 8.81
N GLU A 483 -8.57 6.21 9.91
CA GLU A 483 -8.02 5.92 11.23
C GLU A 483 -7.41 4.52 11.36
N ASN A 484 -7.79 3.57 10.50
CA ASN A 484 -7.24 2.22 10.45
C ASN A 484 -6.00 2.10 9.55
N THR A 485 -5.63 3.16 8.81
CA THR A 485 -4.45 3.13 7.94
C THR A 485 -3.19 2.82 8.74
N SER A 486 -2.49 1.74 8.36
CA SER A 486 -1.32 1.23 9.07
C SER A 486 -0.09 2.13 8.94
N LEU A 487 0.58 2.38 10.06
CA LEU A 487 1.86 3.10 10.11
C LEU A 487 3.02 2.31 9.51
N SER A 488 2.88 0.99 9.28
CA SER A 488 3.91 0.18 8.62
C SER A 488 4.11 0.55 7.14
N THR A 489 3.13 1.22 6.54
CA THR A 489 3.15 1.62 5.12
C THR A 489 2.77 3.09 4.90
N TYR A 490 2.49 3.86 5.95
CA TYR A 490 2.04 5.26 5.84
C TYR A 490 3.18 6.25 5.54
N GLY A 491 4.41 5.93 5.93
CA GLY A 491 5.54 6.83 5.80
C GLY A 491 5.80 7.20 4.34
N LYS A 492 6.48 8.34 4.11
CA LYS A 492 6.86 8.76 2.74
C LYS A 492 7.47 7.58 1.97
N ASN A 493 7.09 7.46 0.70
CA ASN A 493 7.42 6.30 -0.13
C ASN A 493 6.80 4.96 0.34
N GLY A 494 5.72 4.98 1.10
CA GLY A 494 5.05 3.77 1.58
C GLY A 494 5.89 2.95 2.55
N THR A 495 6.74 3.64 3.32
CA THR A 495 7.65 3.04 4.29
C THR A 495 7.02 2.99 5.68
N ALA A 496 7.60 2.23 6.60
CA ALA A 496 7.17 2.26 7.97
C ALA A 496 7.51 3.62 8.61
N VAL A 497 6.54 4.21 9.31
CA VAL A 497 6.77 5.39 10.14
C VAL A 497 7.69 4.98 11.29
N THR A 498 8.74 5.78 11.51
CA THR A 498 9.72 5.50 12.57
C THR A 498 9.12 5.71 13.96
N SER A 499 9.56 4.91 14.93
CA SER A 499 9.19 5.09 16.33
C SER A 499 9.94 6.29 16.93
N GLY A 500 9.27 7.11 17.74
CA GLY A 500 9.93 8.22 18.43
C GLY A 500 8.95 9.19 19.07
N SER A 501 9.35 10.45 19.22
CA SER A 501 8.50 11.52 19.75
C SER A 501 8.59 12.76 18.87
N ILE A 502 7.49 13.50 18.82
CA ILE A 502 7.40 14.81 18.14
C ILE A 502 7.06 15.89 19.16
N ARG A 503 7.38 17.14 18.84
CA ARG A 503 6.97 18.32 19.62
C ARG A 503 6.05 19.18 18.77
N ILE A 504 4.89 19.50 19.31
CA ILE A 504 3.90 20.37 18.67
C ILE A 504 3.84 21.67 19.46
N THR A 505 3.81 22.79 18.76
CA THR A 505 3.59 24.13 19.31
C THR A 505 2.36 24.74 18.66
N ASP A 506 1.41 25.19 19.48
CA ASP A 506 0.18 25.83 19.01
C ASP A 506 0.38 27.32 18.70
N ARG A 507 -0.71 27.97 18.25
CA ARG A 507 -0.70 29.38 17.86
C ARG A 507 -0.61 30.37 19.03
N ASP A 508 -0.78 29.90 20.27
CA ASP A 508 -0.59 30.66 21.51
C ASP A 508 0.84 30.44 22.08
N GLY A 509 1.65 29.57 21.46
CA GLY A 509 3.02 29.26 21.85
C GLY A 509 3.14 28.11 22.86
N VAL A 510 2.03 27.44 23.20
CA VAL A 510 2.03 26.28 24.09
C VAL A 510 2.69 25.11 23.35
N SER A 511 3.74 24.55 23.94
CA SER A 511 4.49 23.43 23.37
C SER A 511 4.33 22.18 24.20
N PHE A 512 4.11 21.04 23.55
CA PHE A 512 3.98 19.73 24.20
C PHE A 512 4.61 18.64 23.35
N ASN A 513 5.02 17.54 23.99
CA ASN A 513 5.58 16.38 23.31
C ASN A 513 4.52 15.29 23.16
N VAL A 514 4.54 14.59 22.04
CA VAL A 514 3.72 13.42 21.77
C VAL A 514 4.64 12.22 21.58
N SER A 515 4.45 11.15 22.37
CA SER A 515 5.23 9.93 22.24
C SER A 515 4.51 8.92 21.36
N LEU A 516 5.17 8.54 20.27
CA LEU A 516 4.74 7.56 19.27
C LEU A 516 5.73 6.38 19.24
N SER A 517 6.34 6.07 20.39
CA SER A 517 7.43 5.08 20.50
C SER A 517 6.94 3.68 20.88
N ASP A 518 5.69 3.54 21.29
CA ASP A 518 5.11 2.28 21.74
C ASP A 518 4.45 1.55 20.57
N SER A 519 5.12 0.52 20.05
CA SER A 519 4.65 -0.28 18.91
C SER A 519 3.40 -1.11 19.22
N GLU A 520 3.01 -1.27 20.48
CA GLU A 520 1.79 -1.98 20.84
C GLU A 520 0.54 -1.10 20.77
N THR A 521 0.71 0.21 20.98
CA THR A 521 -0.38 1.20 21.04
C THR A 521 -0.31 2.26 19.94
N THR A 522 0.65 2.17 19.02
CA THR A 522 0.84 3.12 17.92
C THR A 522 1.07 2.33 16.63
N LYS A 523 -0.03 1.87 16.04
CA LYS A 523 -0.07 1.01 14.84
C LYS A 523 -0.75 1.70 13.68
N THR A 524 -1.67 2.64 13.92
CA THR A 524 -2.45 3.28 12.86
C THR A 524 -2.38 4.81 12.89
N VAL A 525 -2.88 5.45 11.84
CA VAL A 525 -3.10 6.91 11.81
C VAL A 525 -4.04 7.33 12.94
N GLY A 526 -5.11 6.58 13.23
CA GLY A 526 -6.03 6.86 14.34
C GLY A 526 -5.34 6.90 15.71
N ASP A 527 -4.39 5.98 15.97
CA ASP A 527 -3.58 6.02 17.18
C ASP A 527 -2.75 7.31 17.29
N VAL A 528 -2.23 7.80 16.16
CA VAL A 528 -1.48 9.07 16.10
C VAL A 528 -2.40 10.26 16.41
N LEU A 529 -3.59 10.30 15.81
CA LEU A 529 -4.58 11.38 16.05
C LEU A 529 -4.98 11.41 17.52
N THR A 530 -5.33 10.26 18.08
CA THR A 530 -5.71 10.10 19.49
C THR A 530 -4.60 10.60 20.40
N LYS A 531 -3.35 10.14 20.21
CA LYS A 531 -2.22 10.56 21.05
C LYS A 531 -1.90 12.05 20.93
N ILE A 532 -2.05 12.66 19.75
CA ILE A 532 -1.88 14.10 19.58
C ILE A 532 -2.96 14.86 20.36
N ASN A 533 -4.22 14.46 20.22
CA ASN A 533 -5.36 15.14 20.85
C ASN A 533 -5.35 14.99 22.37
N GLU A 534 -5.04 13.81 22.91
CA GLU A 534 -4.88 13.58 24.35
C GLU A 534 -3.73 14.42 24.94
N ALA A 535 -2.60 14.49 24.23
CA ALA A 535 -1.45 15.29 24.66
C ALA A 535 -1.75 16.79 24.60
N ALA A 536 -2.48 17.25 23.57
CA ALA A 536 -2.93 18.64 23.44
C ALA A 536 -3.89 19.03 24.57
N ALA A 537 -4.88 18.19 24.86
CA ALA A 537 -5.83 18.38 25.95
C ALA A 537 -5.12 18.45 27.32
N THR A 538 -4.15 17.54 27.55
CA THR A 538 -3.34 17.53 28.78
C THR A 538 -2.49 18.79 28.93
N ALA A 539 -1.95 19.31 27.81
CA ALA A 539 -1.15 20.51 27.79
C ALA A 539 -1.97 21.82 27.82
N GLY A 540 -3.30 21.74 27.61
CA GLY A 540 -4.16 22.90 27.41
C GLY A 540 -3.87 23.65 26.11
N ALA A 541 -3.32 22.97 25.11
CA ALA A 541 -2.99 23.53 23.80
C ALA A 541 -4.21 23.56 22.87
N LYS A 542 -4.32 24.58 22.01
CA LYS A 542 -5.42 24.72 21.03
C LYS A 542 -5.12 23.99 19.73
N ILE A 543 -4.99 22.67 19.82
CA ILE A 543 -4.70 21.77 18.69
C ILE A 543 -5.82 20.75 18.56
N ASN A 544 -6.19 20.47 17.31
CA ASN A 544 -7.00 19.33 16.91
C ASN A 544 -6.29 18.59 15.78
N ALA A 545 -6.07 17.29 15.96
CA ALA A 545 -5.59 16.39 14.91
C ALA A 545 -6.78 15.58 14.39
N ARG A 546 -6.99 15.62 13.07
CA ARG A 546 -8.07 14.88 12.39
C ARG A 546 -7.64 14.47 10.99
N LEU A 547 -8.39 13.57 10.36
CA LEU A 547 -8.22 13.28 8.92
C LEU A 547 -8.39 14.55 8.08
N ASN A 548 -7.59 14.67 7.01
CA ASN A 548 -7.54 15.88 6.20
C ASN A 548 -8.72 15.94 5.21
N ASP A 549 -8.95 17.13 4.64
CA ASP A 549 -10.04 17.35 3.68
C ASP A 549 -9.66 16.95 2.24
N PHE A 550 -8.52 16.27 2.06
CA PHE A 550 -8.06 15.73 0.77
C PHE A 550 -8.18 14.21 0.69
N GLY A 551 -8.54 13.54 1.78
CA GLY A 551 -8.75 12.09 1.83
C GLY A 551 -7.48 11.24 1.84
N ASP A 552 -6.30 11.87 1.80
CA ASP A 552 -5.01 11.22 1.60
C ASP A 552 -4.07 11.38 2.80
N GLY A 553 -4.59 11.74 3.97
CA GLY A 553 -3.77 12.01 5.14
C GLY A 553 -4.54 12.59 6.31
N PHE A 554 -3.83 13.35 7.13
CA PHE A 554 -4.38 14.01 8.31
C PHE A 554 -3.80 15.41 8.47
N ILE A 555 -4.45 16.24 9.28
CA ILE A 555 -4.01 17.60 9.60
C ILE A 555 -3.88 17.75 11.11
N VAL A 556 -2.82 18.45 11.52
CA VAL A 556 -2.69 18.99 12.88
C VAL A 556 -2.99 20.48 12.79
N GLU A 557 -4.20 20.86 13.17
CA GLU A 557 -4.70 22.23 13.01
C GLU A 557 -4.96 22.92 14.34
N SER A 558 -5.00 24.24 14.28
CA SER A 558 -5.30 25.08 15.42
C SER A 558 -6.81 25.24 15.60
N THR A 559 -7.27 25.10 16.84
CA THR A 559 -8.67 25.42 17.23
C THR A 559 -8.83 26.87 17.74
N GLY A 560 -7.76 27.67 17.71
CA GLY A 560 -7.78 29.09 18.06
C GLY A 560 -6.39 29.66 18.36
N GLY A 561 -6.35 30.97 18.60
CA GLY A 561 -5.08 31.72 18.66
C GLY A 561 -4.67 32.25 17.28
N SER A 562 -3.80 33.25 17.24
CA SER A 562 -3.45 33.93 15.98
C SER A 562 -2.01 34.45 15.92
N SER A 563 -1.22 34.26 16.97
CA SER A 563 0.06 34.95 17.13
C SER A 563 1.23 34.20 16.50
N PHE A 564 1.16 32.86 16.48
CA PHE A 564 2.18 31.98 15.91
C PHE A 564 1.57 31.02 14.90
N ASP A 565 2.45 30.38 14.13
CA ASP A 565 2.12 29.23 13.29
C ASP A 565 2.02 27.97 14.16
N VAL A 566 1.18 27.01 13.75
CA VAL A 566 1.27 25.65 14.28
C VAL A 566 2.57 25.06 13.80
N LYS A 567 3.41 24.59 14.73
CA LYS A 567 4.74 24.07 14.43
C LYS A 567 4.89 22.65 14.94
N VAL A 568 5.44 21.76 14.11
CA VAL A 568 5.75 20.37 14.45
C VAL A 568 7.24 20.12 14.23
N GLU A 569 7.90 19.64 15.28
CA GLU A 569 9.34 19.43 15.32
C GLU A 569 9.68 18.00 15.75
N GLU A 570 10.85 17.53 15.32
CA GLU A 570 11.43 16.27 15.80
C GLU A 570 11.96 16.45 17.23
N VAL A 571 11.85 15.39 18.03
CA VAL A 571 12.53 15.30 19.34
C VAL A 571 13.75 14.39 19.21
N SER A 572 14.87 14.77 19.84
CA SER A 572 16.08 13.93 19.95
C SER A 572 16.60 13.35 18.62
N SER A 573 16.67 14.17 17.56
CA SER A 573 17.11 13.76 16.20
C SER A 573 16.25 12.68 15.52
N GLY A 574 15.01 12.49 15.96
CA GLY A 574 14.03 11.61 15.30
C GLY A 574 13.67 12.04 13.86
N THR A 575 12.96 11.17 13.16
CA THR A 575 12.43 11.39 11.81
C THR A 575 10.92 11.12 11.74
N VAL A 576 10.23 11.12 12.87
CA VAL A 576 8.83 10.69 12.97
C VAL A 576 7.94 11.70 12.29
N ALA A 577 8.11 12.99 12.57
CA ALA A 577 7.32 14.05 11.94
C ALA A 577 7.58 14.10 10.42
N ALA A 578 8.82 13.86 9.98
CA ALA A 578 9.16 13.78 8.57
C ALA A 578 8.53 12.55 7.89
N SER A 579 8.54 11.39 8.56
CA SER A 579 7.95 10.15 8.04
C SER A 579 6.42 10.28 7.91
N LEU A 580 5.79 10.92 8.89
CA LEU A 580 4.36 11.27 8.88
C LEU A 580 4.01 12.41 7.92
N GLY A 581 4.98 13.08 7.31
CA GLY A 581 4.73 14.22 6.41
C GLY A 581 4.20 15.48 7.10
N ILE A 582 4.41 15.63 8.41
CA ILE A 582 3.93 16.79 9.21
C ILE A 582 5.05 17.67 9.77
N LYS A 583 6.32 17.44 9.42
CA LYS A 583 7.43 18.27 9.89
C LYS A 583 7.39 19.65 9.25
N GLY A 584 7.27 20.71 10.05
CA GLY A 584 7.26 22.08 9.52
C GLY A 584 6.48 23.05 10.41
N ALA A 585 6.12 24.20 9.83
CA ALA A 585 5.23 25.19 10.42
C ALA A 585 4.20 25.62 9.38
N GLY A 586 2.96 25.86 9.82
CA GLY A 586 1.91 26.40 8.97
C GLY A 586 0.96 27.29 9.76
N ALA A 587 0.45 28.34 9.09
CA ALA A 587 -0.31 29.39 9.75
C ALA A 587 -1.47 28.83 10.59
N THR A 588 -2.30 27.97 10.02
CA THR A 588 -3.46 27.37 10.69
C THR A 588 -3.28 25.90 11.04
N GLY A 589 -2.26 25.23 10.51
CA GLY A 589 -2.00 23.82 10.73
C GLY A 589 -0.88 23.30 9.84
N VAL A 590 -0.49 22.06 10.07
CA VAL A 590 0.41 21.31 9.18
C VAL A 590 -0.31 20.06 8.69
N THR A 591 -0.38 19.90 7.38
CA THR A 591 -1.14 18.83 6.73
C THR A 591 -0.20 17.75 6.22
N SER A 592 -0.43 16.52 6.67
CA SER A 592 0.09 15.31 6.04
C SER A 592 -0.68 15.02 4.77
N ARG A 593 0.04 14.70 3.69
CA ARG A 593 -0.53 14.30 2.40
C ARG A 593 0.25 13.10 1.85
N GLN A 594 -0.41 12.17 1.18
CA GLN A 594 0.23 11.05 0.47
C GLN A 594 0.50 11.38 -1.01
N ILE A 595 0.88 12.63 -1.29
CA ILE A 595 1.28 13.11 -2.61
C ILE A 595 2.69 13.69 -2.60
N THR A 596 3.29 13.83 -3.78
CA THR A 596 4.49 14.62 -4.00
C THR A 596 4.27 15.54 -5.18
N GLU A 597 4.34 16.84 -4.92
CA GLU A 597 4.22 17.86 -5.95
C GLU A 597 5.59 18.25 -6.49
N VAL A 598 5.70 18.33 -7.82
CA VAL A 598 6.86 18.81 -8.54
C VAL A 598 6.49 20.09 -9.27
N SER A 599 7.00 21.22 -8.81
CA SER A 599 6.77 22.52 -9.45
C SER A 599 7.55 22.63 -10.75
N VAL A 600 6.85 22.96 -11.83
CA VAL A 600 7.40 23.18 -13.17
C VAL A 600 7.24 24.65 -13.53
N GLU A 601 8.35 25.32 -13.78
CA GLU A 601 8.39 26.72 -14.22
C GLU A 601 8.28 26.77 -15.74
N ALA A 602 7.75 27.86 -16.30
CA ALA A 602 7.64 28.04 -17.74
C ALA A 602 9.00 27.97 -18.48
N THR A 603 10.09 28.23 -17.77
CA THR A 603 11.47 28.15 -18.27
C THR A 603 12.10 26.76 -18.17
N ASP A 604 11.48 25.82 -17.46
CA ASP A 604 12.01 24.47 -17.33
C ASP A 604 11.98 23.72 -18.67
N THR A 605 13.03 22.97 -18.91
CA THR A 605 13.16 21.99 -19.99
C THR A 605 12.78 20.59 -19.51
N LEU A 606 12.71 19.62 -20.42
CA LEU A 606 12.46 18.23 -20.05
C LEU A 606 13.56 17.67 -19.12
N GLN A 607 14.80 18.14 -19.29
CA GLN A 607 15.93 17.83 -18.43
C GLN A 607 15.73 18.37 -17.02
N ASP A 608 15.27 19.62 -16.86
CA ASP A 608 14.99 20.20 -15.55
C ASP A 608 13.87 19.43 -14.82
N ILE A 609 12.81 19.07 -15.54
CA ILE A 609 11.70 18.25 -15.00
C ILE A 609 12.23 16.88 -14.55
N THR A 610 13.12 16.27 -15.34
CA THR A 610 13.76 14.99 -15.00
C THR A 610 14.57 15.10 -13.70
N GLU A 611 15.37 16.16 -13.54
CA GLU A 611 16.16 16.41 -12.33
C GLU A 611 15.27 16.66 -11.11
N LYS A 612 14.20 17.45 -11.28
CA LYS A 612 13.23 17.74 -10.22
C LYS A 612 12.50 16.48 -9.76
N ILE A 613 12.04 15.62 -10.66
CA ILE A 613 11.42 14.34 -10.31
C ILE A 613 12.41 13.43 -9.58
N ASN A 614 13.64 13.29 -10.09
CA ASN A 614 14.67 12.47 -9.45
C ASN A 614 15.01 12.96 -8.03
N ALA A 615 15.01 14.28 -7.80
CA ALA A 615 15.26 14.86 -6.49
C ALA A 615 14.19 14.52 -5.44
N THR A 616 12.98 14.11 -5.85
CA THR A 616 11.91 13.73 -4.92
C THR A 616 12.20 12.43 -4.18
N GLY A 617 12.95 11.51 -4.81
CA GLY A 617 13.16 10.13 -4.36
C GLY A 617 11.93 9.21 -4.49
N VAL A 618 10.82 9.69 -5.04
CA VAL A 618 9.56 8.93 -5.21
C VAL A 618 9.58 8.08 -6.47
N ALA A 619 10.26 8.59 -7.51
CA ALA A 619 10.41 7.94 -8.80
C ALA A 619 11.79 8.27 -9.38
N SER A 620 12.21 7.48 -10.37
CA SER A 620 13.36 7.78 -11.22
C SER A 620 12.87 8.23 -12.58
N ALA A 621 13.37 9.35 -13.07
CA ALA A 621 13.04 9.91 -14.37
C ALA A 621 14.26 9.87 -15.30
N THR A 622 14.02 9.59 -16.58
CA THR A 622 15.03 9.64 -17.65
C THR A 622 14.38 10.10 -18.95
N ILE A 623 15.21 10.53 -19.91
CA ILE A 623 14.75 10.93 -21.24
C ILE A 623 15.12 9.83 -22.24
N ILE A 624 14.14 9.40 -23.02
CA ILE A 624 14.30 8.44 -24.12
C ILE A 624 14.15 9.21 -25.44
N ASP A 625 15.15 9.11 -26.31
CA ASP A 625 15.03 9.53 -27.71
C ASP A 625 14.46 8.35 -28.53
N ASP A 626 13.22 8.48 -28.99
CA ASP A 626 12.56 7.44 -29.78
C ASP A 626 12.98 7.42 -31.26
N GLY A 627 13.86 8.36 -31.67
CA GLY A 627 14.41 8.45 -33.02
C GLY A 627 13.42 8.97 -34.07
N THR A 628 12.24 9.46 -33.67
CA THR A 628 11.30 10.10 -34.59
C THR A 628 11.84 11.43 -35.12
N ALA A 629 11.39 11.83 -36.31
CA ALA A 629 11.90 13.05 -36.95
C ALA A 629 11.42 14.35 -36.27
N PHE A 630 10.36 14.27 -35.46
CA PHE A 630 9.76 15.38 -34.75
C PHE A 630 9.38 14.89 -33.36
N ASN A 631 9.71 15.69 -32.35
CA ASN A 631 9.32 15.42 -30.97
C ASN A 631 9.83 14.07 -30.44
N SER A 632 11.12 13.80 -30.58
CA SER A 632 11.67 12.47 -30.27
C SER A 632 12.01 12.24 -28.80
N ALA A 633 12.15 13.31 -28.01
CA ALA A 633 12.48 13.23 -26.60
C ALA A 633 11.24 12.92 -25.76
N ARG A 634 11.25 11.81 -25.00
CA ARG A 634 10.16 11.41 -24.10
C ARG A 634 10.65 11.30 -22.68
N LEU A 635 9.86 11.81 -21.74
CA LEU A 635 10.08 11.60 -20.32
C LEU A 635 9.57 10.21 -19.94
N SER A 636 10.46 9.38 -19.42
CA SER A 636 10.14 8.06 -18.86
C SER A 636 10.33 8.11 -17.35
N ILE A 637 9.27 7.82 -16.62
CA ILE A 637 9.23 7.85 -15.15
C ILE A 637 8.97 6.43 -14.66
N THR A 638 9.82 5.95 -13.75
CA THR A 638 9.72 4.61 -13.16
C THR A 638 9.58 4.75 -11.66
N SER A 639 8.63 4.04 -11.07
CA SER A 639 8.43 4.01 -9.63
C SER A 639 9.67 3.48 -8.90
N SER A 640 10.02 4.11 -7.78
CA SER A 640 11.06 3.58 -6.89
C SER A 640 10.58 2.37 -6.08
N ARG A 641 9.30 2.04 -6.15
CA ARG A 641 8.67 0.87 -5.53
C ARG A 641 8.25 -0.14 -6.57
N SER A 642 8.44 -1.40 -6.23
CA SER A 642 7.88 -2.54 -6.95
C SER A 642 6.47 -2.85 -6.46
N GLY A 643 5.75 -3.67 -7.22
CA GLY A 643 4.42 -4.13 -6.85
C GLY A 643 3.32 -3.15 -7.24
N ALA A 644 2.08 -3.56 -7.03
CA ALA A 644 0.88 -2.74 -7.18
C ALA A 644 0.94 -1.49 -6.30
N ALA A 645 1.48 -1.60 -5.08
CA ALA A 645 1.72 -0.45 -4.20
C ALA A 645 2.72 0.58 -4.77
N GLY A 646 3.46 0.22 -5.82
CA GLY A 646 4.35 1.11 -6.56
C GLY A 646 3.68 1.85 -7.71
N GLU A 647 2.37 1.73 -7.90
CA GLU A 647 1.65 2.51 -8.90
C GLU A 647 1.88 4.02 -8.71
N LEU A 648 2.05 4.70 -9.83
CA LEU A 648 2.23 6.15 -9.91
C LEU A 648 1.06 6.73 -10.68
N ILE A 649 0.31 7.61 -10.03
CA ILE A 649 -0.70 8.43 -10.66
C ILE A 649 -0.07 9.82 -10.86
N LEU A 650 -0.07 10.30 -12.11
CA LEU A 650 0.52 11.57 -12.49
C LEU A 650 -0.55 12.52 -13.00
N GLU A 651 -0.74 13.61 -12.29
CA GLU A 651 -1.72 14.64 -12.61
C GLU A 651 -1.01 15.99 -12.84
N SER A 652 -1.46 16.73 -13.86
CA SER A 652 -0.90 18.03 -14.23
C SER A 652 -1.89 18.79 -15.09
N ASP A 653 -2.00 20.10 -14.89
CA ASP A 653 -2.79 21.00 -15.74
C ASP A 653 -2.21 21.06 -17.17
N TYR A 654 -0.88 20.90 -17.29
CA TYR A 654 -0.24 20.71 -18.60
C TYR A 654 -0.39 19.26 -19.05
N ASN A 655 -0.88 19.06 -20.28
CA ASN A 655 -1.04 17.73 -20.85
C ASN A 655 0.29 17.16 -21.35
N PHE A 656 1.03 16.50 -20.46
CA PHE A 656 2.22 15.72 -20.82
C PHE A 656 1.91 14.45 -21.63
N GLY A 657 0.64 14.02 -21.72
CA GLY A 657 0.23 12.78 -22.37
C GLY A 657 0.87 11.54 -21.75
N PHE A 658 0.84 11.47 -20.42
CA PHE A 658 1.34 10.32 -19.69
C PHE A 658 0.55 9.06 -20.05
N SER A 659 1.28 7.99 -20.35
CA SER A 659 0.74 6.68 -20.68
C SER A 659 1.54 5.59 -19.97
N THR A 660 0.84 4.61 -19.40
CA THR A 660 1.48 3.45 -18.77
C THR A 660 2.14 2.58 -19.83
N SER A 661 3.43 2.29 -19.65
CA SER A 661 4.19 1.37 -20.50
C SER A 661 4.46 0.03 -19.81
N VAL A 662 4.48 0.01 -18.47
CA VAL A 662 4.62 -1.21 -17.66
C VAL A 662 3.72 -1.03 -16.44
N ASP A 663 2.80 -1.97 -16.24
CA ASP A 663 1.88 -1.95 -15.10
C ASP A 663 2.60 -2.20 -13.77
N ALA A 664 1.97 -1.75 -12.68
CA ALA A 664 2.41 -1.99 -11.32
C ALA A 664 1.84 -3.32 -10.83
N ASP A 665 2.61 -4.41 -10.96
CA ASP A 665 2.13 -5.74 -10.60
C ASP A 665 2.85 -6.27 -9.37
N ASP A 666 2.09 -6.84 -8.44
CA ASP A 666 2.63 -7.70 -7.39
C ASP A 666 3.10 -9.04 -7.97
N ALA A 667 4.16 -9.58 -7.36
CA ALA A 667 4.53 -10.96 -7.55
C ALA A 667 3.38 -11.85 -7.07
N LEU A 668 3.16 -12.97 -7.76
CA LEU A 668 2.07 -13.89 -7.49
C LEU A 668 2.60 -15.32 -7.44
N ILE A 669 2.34 -16.00 -6.33
CA ILE A 669 2.61 -17.43 -6.20
C ILE A 669 1.33 -18.18 -5.84
N ARG A 670 1.31 -19.46 -6.18
CA ARG A 670 0.26 -20.39 -5.80
C ARG A 670 0.77 -21.41 -4.81
N ILE A 671 0.01 -21.64 -3.73
CA ILE A 671 0.24 -22.74 -2.79
C ILE A 671 -0.76 -23.86 -3.05
N GLY A 672 -0.24 -25.05 -3.34
CA GLY A 672 -1.01 -26.23 -3.70
C GLY A 672 -0.87 -26.61 -5.18
N SER A 673 -1.21 -27.86 -5.50
CA SER A 673 -1.11 -28.40 -6.86
C SER A 673 -2.42 -28.35 -7.65
N ASN A 674 -3.57 -28.25 -6.98
CA ASN A 674 -4.88 -28.14 -7.62
C ASN A 674 -5.31 -26.66 -7.66
N PRO A 675 -5.43 -26.05 -8.86
CA PRO A 675 -5.89 -24.67 -9.02
C PRO A 675 -7.22 -24.37 -8.32
N GLN A 676 -8.12 -25.34 -8.24
CA GLN A 676 -9.48 -25.18 -7.67
C GLN A 676 -9.51 -25.12 -6.14
N THR A 677 -8.44 -25.56 -5.47
CA THR A 677 -8.36 -25.58 -4.00
C THR A 677 -7.08 -24.93 -3.47
N SER A 678 -6.31 -24.33 -4.37
CA SER A 678 -5.08 -23.63 -4.04
C SER A 678 -5.35 -22.19 -3.66
N PHE A 679 -4.46 -21.62 -2.86
CA PHE A 679 -4.49 -20.22 -2.48
C PHE A 679 -3.42 -19.45 -3.26
N LEU A 680 -3.72 -18.19 -3.55
CA LEU A 680 -2.79 -17.26 -4.16
C LEU A 680 -2.20 -16.37 -3.07
N LEU A 681 -0.92 -16.06 -3.18
CA LEU A 681 -0.28 -15.06 -2.34
C LEU A 681 0.36 -14.02 -3.23
N THR A 682 0.20 -12.75 -2.84
CA THR A 682 0.84 -11.62 -3.48
C THR A 682 2.00 -11.09 -2.64
N SER A 683 2.95 -10.46 -3.31
CA SER A 683 3.99 -9.67 -2.66
C SER A 683 4.34 -8.48 -3.54
N SER A 684 4.54 -7.32 -2.92
CA SER A 684 5.04 -6.13 -3.63
C SER A 684 6.46 -6.30 -4.16
N THR A 685 7.16 -7.34 -3.72
CA THR A 685 8.48 -7.73 -4.22
C THR A 685 8.44 -9.16 -4.72
N ASN A 686 9.55 -9.64 -5.27
CA ASN A 686 9.70 -11.06 -5.58
C ASN A 686 10.03 -11.93 -4.36
N SER A 687 10.02 -11.37 -3.14
CA SER A 687 10.21 -12.10 -1.88
C SER A 687 8.89 -12.31 -1.15
N PHE A 688 8.68 -13.53 -0.66
CA PHE A 688 7.53 -13.95 0.15
C PHE A 688 8.04 -14.41 1.52
N ASP A 689 8.48 -13.43 2.31
CA ASP A 689 8.99 -13.66 3.65
C ASP A 689 7.83 -13.91 4.62
N ASP A 690 7.95 -14.95 5.44
CA ASP A 690 6.95 -15.37 6.43
C ASP A 690 5.55 -15.71 5.89
N ALA A 691 5.37 -15.71 4.56
CA ALA A 691 4.19 -16.25 3.86
C ALA A 691 3.87 -17.69 4.29
N ILE A 692 4.92 -18.47 4.52
CA ILE A 692 4.86 -19.70 5.30
C ILE A 692 5.79 -19.48 6.49
N THR A 693 5.29 -19.62 7.71
CA THR A 693 6.03 -19.31 8.94
C THR A 693 7.43 -19.95 8.92
N GLY A 694 8.45 -19.08 9.00
CA GLY A 694 9.85 -19.47 9.06
C GLY A 694 10.51 -19.79 7.72
N LEU A 695 9.82 -19.60 6.60
CA LEU A 695 10.40 -19.68 5.26
C LEU A 695 10.61 -18.30 4.66
N GLU A 696 11.76 -18.16 4.00
CA GLU A 696 12.09 -17.05 3.10
C GLU A 696 12.03 -17.64 1.69
N ILE A 697 11.18 -17.08 0.82
CA ILE A 697 10.91 -17.62 -0.52
C ILE A 697 11.12 -16.50 -1.55
N ASP A 698 12.18 -16.61 -2.35
CA ASP A 698 12.38 -15.71 -3.49
C ASP A 698 11.86 -16.34 -4.78
N LEU A 699 10.92 -15.67 -5.43
CA LEU A 699 10.47 -15.98 -6.78
C LEU A 699 11.45 -15.43 -7.81
N LYS A 700 12.02 -16.30 -8.63
CA LYS A 700 13.00 -15.94 -9.68
C LYS A 700 12.39 -15.90 -11.08
N SER A 701 11.42 -16.77 -11.34
CA SER A 701 10.74 -16.85 -12.63
C SER A 701 9.37 -17.49 -12.51
N VAL A 702 8.50 -17.21 -13.47
CA VAL A 702 7.23 -17.91 -13.64
C VAL A 702 7.49 -19.38 -13.98
N GLY A 703 6.67 -20.27 -13.42
CA GLY A 703 6.71 -21.71 -13.65
C GLY A 703 5.51 -22.23 -14.42
N LEU A 704 5.73 -23.26 -15.24
CA LEU A 704 4.65 -24.00 -15.91
C LEU A 704 4.05 -25.10 -15.04
N SER A 705 4.72 -25.49 -13.95
CA SER A 705 4.28 -26.56 -13.05
C SER A 705 4.74 -26.28 -11.61
N PRO A 706 4.03 -26.80 -10.59
CA PRO A 706 4.42 -26.63 -9.20
C PRO A 706 5.79 -27.25 -8.87
N SER A 707 6.60 -26.47 -8.16
CA SER A 707 7.82 -26.89 -7.47
C SER A 707 7.50 -27.42 -6.07
N THR A 708 8.17 -28.51 -5.67
CA THR A 708 8.14 -29.03 -4.31
C THR A 708 9.19 -28.32 -3.46
N ILE A 709 8.76 -27.58 -2.45
CA ILE A 709 9.61 -27.06 -1.39
C ILE A 709 9.64 -28.08 -0.25
N ASN A 710 10.82 -28.57 0.09
CA ASN A 710 11.02 -29.54 1.16
C ASN A 710 11.84 -28.91 2.29
N VAL A 711 11.26 -28.88 3.49
CA VAL A 711 11.89 -28.38 4.72
C VAL A 711 12.22 -29.59 5.59
N ALA A 712 13.51 -29.81 5.82
CA ALA A 712 13.99 -30.94 6.61
C ALA A 712 15.18 -30.55 7.48
N ARG A 713 15.54 -31.41 8.44
CA ARG A 713 16.73 -31.22 9.27
C ARG A 713 17.98 -31.12 8.41
N ASP A 714 18.80 -30.10 8.65
CA ASP A 714 20.06 -29.90 7.91
C ASP A 714 21.18 -30.81 8.42
N THR A 715 21.09 -32.10 8.08
CA THR A 715 22.13 -33.07 8.46
C THR A 715 23.51 -32.73 7.89
N SER A 716 23.54 -32.03 6.75
CA SER A 716 24.77 -31.60 6.09
C SER A 716 25.44 -30.45 6.84
N GLY A 717 24.67 -29.43 7.25
CA GLY A 717 25.15 -28.34 8.10
C GLY A 717 25.62 -28.82 9.49
N ILE A 718 24.91 -29.77 10.09
CA ILE A 718 25.32 -30.42 11.34
C ILE A 718 26.66 -31.14 11.15
N LYS A 719 26.81 -31.96 10.10
CA LYS A 719 28.06 -32.66 9.80
C LYS A 719 29.21 -31.68 9.56
N SER A 720 28.95 -30.57 8.86
CA SER A 720 29.94 -29.50 8.66
C SER A 720 30.40 -28.91 9.99
N THR A 721 29.47 -28.59 10.90
CA THR A 721 29.80 -28.06 12.22
C THR A 721 30.62 -29.03 13.06
N VAL A 722 30.29 -30.33 13.03
CA VAL A 722 31.09 -31.37 13.69
C VAL A 722 32.49 -31.48 13.08
N ASN A 723 32.61 -31.43 11.76
CA ASN A 723 33.92 -31.44 11.09
C ASN A 723 34.75 -30.20 11.43
N SER A 724 34.15 -29.02 11.53
CA SER A 724 34.84 -27.80 11.96
C SER A 724 35.41 -27.94 13.37
N PHE A 725 34.66 -28.55 14.30
CA PHE A 725 35.16 -28.86 15.62
C PHE A 725 36.33 -29.85 15.59
N ILE A 726 36.23 -30.94 14.82
CA ILE A 726 37.32 -31.93 14.68
C ILE A 726 38.58 -31.24 14.16
N THR A 727 38.45 -30.39 13.14
CA THR A 727 39.56 -29.61 12.59
C THR A 727 40.16 -28.69 13.65
N ALA A 728 39.34 -27.91 14.37
CA ALA A 728 39.82 -27.01 15.42
C ALA A 728 40.55 -27.75 16.56
N PHE A 729 40.04 -28.92 16.95
CA PHE A 729 40.67 -29.77 17.96
C PHE A 729 42.03 -30.29 17.47
N ASN A 730 42.09 -30.83 16.26
CA ASN A 730 43.34 -31.35 15.69
C ASN A 730 44.38 -30.23 15.53
N SER A 731 43.99 -29.05 15.04
CA SER A 731 44.89 -27.90 14.94
C SER A 731 45.46 -27.48 16.30
N PHE A 732 44.64 -27.47 17.35
CA PHE A 732 45.11 -27.19 18.71
C PHE A 732 46.09 -28.26 19.21
N VAL A 733 45.78 -29.54 19.00
CA VAL A 733 46.66 -30.66 19.40
C VAL A 733 47.99 -30.60 18.64
N ASP A 734 47.95 -30.35 17.34
CA ASP A 734 49.15 -30.25 16.50
C ASP A 734 50.01 -29.04 16.90
N ALA A 735 49.39 -27.88 17.13
CA ALA A 735 50.10 -26.69 17.63
C ALA A 735 50.75 -26.97 18.99
N LYS A 736 50.01 -27.58 19.93
CA LYS A 736 50.56 -27.97 21.23
C LYS A 736 51.73 -28.95 21.06
N ASN A 737 51.59 -29.99 20.25
CA ASN A 737 52.63 -30.99 20.05
C ASN A 737 53.87 -30.38 19.38
N SER A 738 53.70 -29.51 18.39
CA SER A 738 54.79 -28.80 17.73
C SER A 738 55.53 -27.85 18.67
N LEU A 739 54.80 -27.16 19.56
CA LEU A 739 55.36 -26.18 20.49
C LEU A 739 55.93 -26.80 21.77
N THR A 740 55.67 -28.09 22.03
CA THR A 740 56.16 -28.82 23.21
C THR A 740 57.05 -30.01 22.86
N GLY A 741 57.30 -30.23 21.55
CA GLY A 741 58.08 -31.33 21.03
C GLY A 741 59.58 -31.10 21.18
N TYR A 742 60.30 -32.12 21.67
CA TYR A 742 61.75 -32.06 21.81
C TYR A 742 62.45 -32.52 20.53
N ASN A 743 63.29 -31.67 19.94
CA ASN A 743 64.12 -32.04 18.80
C ASN A 743 65.42 -32.70 19.29
N THR A 744 65.51 -34.02 19.11
CA THR A 744 66.65 -34.85 19.54
C THR A 744 67.93 -34.65 18.73
N GLU A 745 67.85 -34.07 17.53
CA GLU A 745 69.04 -33.79 16.71
C GLU A 745 69.72 -32.48 17.11
N THR A 746 68.94 -31.50 17.55
CA THR A 746 69.46 -30.18 17.98
C THR A 746 69.54 -30.03 19.49
N ASN A 747 69.06 -31.01 20.27
CA ASN A 747 68.88 -30.97 21.72
C ASN A 747 68.07 -29.75 22.22
N ALA A 748 67.22 -29.19 21.35
CA ALA A 748 66.39 -28.03 21.65
C ALA A 748 64.92 -28.46 21.82
N ARG A 749 64.22 -27.74 22.70
CA ARG A 749 62.76 -27.83 22.85
C ARG A 749 62.07 -26.84 21.93
#